data_AF-A0A3C1L1U9-F1
#
_entry.id   AF-A0A3C1L1U9-F1
#
_cell.length_a   1.000
_cell.length_b   1.000
_cell.length_c   1.000
_cell.angle_alpha   90.00
_cell.angle_beta   90.00
_cell.angle_gamma   90.00
#
_symmetry.space_group_name_H-M   'P 1'
#
loop_
_entity.id
_entity.type
_entity.pdbx_description
1 polymer ?
#
loop_
_entity_poly.entity_id
_entity_poly.type
_entity_poly.pdbx_seq_one_letter_code
_entity_poly.pdbx_strand_id
1 'polypeptide(L)'
;MSKQQTEIRRIAILNRGEPAVRFCRALQDYNAERGTSLSSVALFTTPDAATPFTLLADDAYHLGPALVPGPEDGLVSAYLDFDRVMAALRATDSDAVWPGWGFIAEDAAFVKRLEDAGIVFLGPSSAAMERLGDKIAAKDLAEICGVPLAPWWELPNDYEQAELTTEAERIGFPLMVKASAGGGGRGIRKVNSLGELSNAITAVRDEVKKVFGAGGILLEACVTDARHVEVQLLCGADGQAVALGVRDCSVQRRNQKIFEETPSQTLPDDVAKLLCASSVRLAKEAGYLSAGTAEFLYQPATGLACFLEVNSRLQVEHTVTECVTGVDLVHGQIDAARGSPLSACGAIDEHGQPPVPRGWAIEARLCAEDASRGFAPAPGRVTVFRPPSGPGVRVDSGVTEGSNIAAEFDSMIAKVIATGATRMQAIARLRRALNELQVVVEDGATNKALLLELLDLPGFINAELDTAWLDRALIEGKVGQGRRVFEALCFAAVVQYRRQRRADVQAFLLAAQGGVPQHPPAPVPLDVELSLGGQRLSLKVHDFGATRYLVGPEGEEHLIKAEFDGEHSATLWVAGERLDAAYAYGDKGVTVEIDGAMHTIEPASGGAVKAPAPAMVVQVLVQEGQSVQAGDRLLTLEAMKLEMPLLATESGLVRAVLCNPNQQVNAGQVLVVLEANEDAGGSTGAELWVTPVTSTLQRIFDAGPEAMMRIDSLDDTQATDALGDLWEAIRSVLLGYDVSGEFASQASLLLGGALDFEEMKHPQRWLPVVDLLRCFADVQVLFDRTPRAEGASTVSDHSLFFETCRLHPQGSEGVPDGLSEALTRAMQWYGAPEGGAAWRGALFRMHVAYTHNRLRHELCSLLLRAVIDMQRAGVMISEVPGLADHLDVITRLSDPKLPFVADNAAQAEYLLFVQPRYTRRHQELQDRVGSALVAIDNAGPGATDWIEALTTAPEAVSAVLLRQLDSIRSSVSAGLSVLVQRTYGQYAYDLGEVLAHENLWELSVSVSQPQGDRQAVCGLLVATTESQQLCDRLDWWANQAASSQCAAIDVFLPGTGHQQLSAADLERAASRVFAGLGQACQRVTFVWCEGVDGLRQQTYVSAKEGVREDALLRDIHPAFAHRFELHRLAGFNLTRIPTQEPVYAYLGVAKDNPRDERIFAYGCVRAVPNAETSRADPSSLSKLEHVYYEALRAIRETQAHRDRRRRLYWNRLTLYVREPVHMGYEDICALSHRL
;
A
#
# COMPACT_ATOMS: atom_id res chain seq x y z
N MET A 1 -75.31 -14.32 -14.92
CA MET A 1 -74.89 -13.62 -16.15
C MET A 1 -73.39 -13.80 -16.27
N SER A 2 -72.91 -14.51 -17.30
CA SER A 2 -71.49 -14.74 -17.55
C SER A 2 -70.83 -13.40 -17.92
N LYS A 3 -70.05 -12.80 -17.01
CA LYS A 3 -69.16 -11.69 -17.38
C LYS A 3 -68.13 -12.29 -18.34
N GLN A 4 -68.11 -11.82 -19.58
CA GLN A 4 -67.06 -12.09 -20.55
C GLN A 4 -65.71 -11.80 -19.86
N GLN A 5 -64.92 -12.84 -19.62
CA GLN A 5 -63.60 -12.71 -19.02
C GLN A 5 -62.74 -11.89 -19.99
N THR A 6 -62.30 -10.70 -19.58
CA THR A 6 -61.44 -9.86 -20.39
C THR A 6 -60.14 -10.62 -20.65
N GLU A 7 -59.77 -10.80 -21.91
CA GLU A 7 -58.55 -11.51 -22.27
C GLU A 7 -57.35 -10.62 -21.93
N ILE A 8 -56.59 -10.99 -20.89
CA ILE A 8 -55.38 -10.26 -20.50
C ILE A 8 -54.25 -10.61 -21.47
N ARG A 9 -53.69 -9.62 -22.17
CA ARG A 9 -52.49 -9.77 -23.01
C ARG A 9 -51.36 -8.85 -22.57
N ARG A 10 -51.66 -7.60 -22.21
CA ARG A 10 -50.69 -6.60 -21.77
C ARG A 10 -50.91 -6.20 -20.32
N ILE A 11 -49.88 -6.33 -19.49
CA ILE A 11 -49.91 -5.97 -18.07
C ILE A 11 -48.97 -4.80 -17.82
N ALA A 12 -49.53 -3.66 -17.42
CA ALA A 12 -48.75 -2.50 -17.01
C ALA A 12 -48.22 -2.68 -15.57
N ILE A 13 -46.92 -2.47 -15.40
CA ILE A 13 -46.24 -2.46 -14.12
C ILE A 13 -46.31 -1.03 -13.59
N LEU A 14 -47.06 -0.83 -12.52
CA LEU A 14 -47.20 0.46 -11.86
C LEU A 14 -46.41 0.47 -10.55
N ASN A 15 -45.13 0.17 -10.69
CA ASN A 15 -44.15 0.13 -9.61
C ASN A 15 -42.73 0.27 -10.20
N ARG A 16 -41.71 0.37 -9.34
CA ARG A 16 -40.31 0.57 -9.71
C ARG A 16 -39.38 -0.36 -8.92
N GLY A 17 -38.10 -0.38 -9.27
CA GLY A 17 -37.07 -1.07 -8.47
C GLY A 17 -37.29 -2.59 -8.40
N GLU A 18 -36.99 -3.18 -7.24
CA GLU A 18 -37.07 -4.64 -7.02
C GLU A 18 -38.43 -5.26 -7.35
N PRO A 19 -39.59 -4.73 -6.91
CA PRO A 19 -40.89 -5.34 -7.23
C PRO A 19 -41.12 -5.46 -8.73
N ALA A 20 -40.77 -4.41 -9.49
CA ALA A 20 -40.95 -4.39 -10.93
C ALA A 20 -40.05 -5.43 -11.63
N VAL A 21 -38.80 -5.57 -11.18
CA VAL A 21 -37.89 -6.63 -11.65
C VAL A 21 -38.43 -8.02 -11.33
N ARG A 22 -38.92 -8.23 -10.10
CA ARG A 22 -39.52 -9.48 -9.64
C ARG A 22 -40.71 -9.88 -10.51
N PHE A 23 -41.59 -8.93 -10.85
CA PHE A 23 -42.74 -9.19 -11.72
C PHE A 23 -42.31 -9.55 -13.15
N CYS A 24 -41.35 -8.81 -13.75
CA CYS A 24 -40.87 -9.11 -15.10
C CYS A 24 -40.33 -10.56 -15.19
N ARG A 25 -39.52 -10.98 -14.22
CA ARG A 25 -38.98 -12.35 -14.14
C ARG A 25 -40.10 -13.37 -13.94
N ALA A 26 -41.03 -13.11 -13.01
CA ALA A 26 -42.17 -13.98 -12.77
C ALA A 26 -43.00 -14.20 -14.04
N LEU A 27 -43.24 -13.14 -14.81
CA LEU A 27 -44.03 -13.18 -16.04
C LEU A 27 -43.32 -13.99 -17.13
N GLN A 28 -42.00 -13.86 -17.24
CA GLN A 28 -41.19 -14.67 -18.17
C GLN A 28 -41.27 -16.15 -17.83
N ASP A 29 -41.10 -16.51 -16.55
CA ASP A 29 -41.23 -17.90 -16.07
C ASP A 29 -42.67 -18.41 -16.31
N TYR A 30 -43.68 -17.60 -15.98
CA TYR A 30 -45.09 -17.93 -16.20
C TYR A 30 -45.39 -18.17 -17.69
N ASN A 31 -44.89 -17.33 -18.58
CA ASN A 31 -45.06 -17.50 -20.03
C ASN A 31 -44.43 -18.81 -20.51
N ALA A 32 -43.21 -19.11 -20.06
CA ALA A 32 -42.50 -20.33 -20.43
C ALA A 32 -43.20 -21.60 -19.92
N GLU A 33 -43.63 -21.62 -18.65
CA GLU A 33 -44.29 -22.77 -18.03
C GLU A 33 -45.69 -23.03 -18.58
N ARG A 34 -46.45 -21.96 -18.85
CA ARG A 34 -47.85 -22.04 -19.27
C ARG A 34 -48.04 -22.00 -20.79
N GLY A 35 -46.97 -21.78 -21.56
CA GLY A 35 -47.06 -21.59 -23.02
C GLY A 35 -47.89 -20.35 -23.39
N THR A 36 -47.78 -19.28 -22.60
CA THR A 36 -48.51 -18.02 -22.83
C THR A 36 -47.59 -16.93 -23.41
N SER A 37 -48.17 -15.82 -23.84
CA SER A 37 -47.45 -14.70 -24.48
C SER A 37 -47.88 -13.36 -23.89
N LEU A 38 -48.01 -13.30 -22.57
CA LEU A 38 -48.34 -12.07 -21.84
C LEU A 38 -47.15 -11.10 -21.93
N SER A 39 -47.40 -9.84 -22.27
CA SER A 39 -46.37 -8.80 -22.33
C SER A 39 -46.46 -7.85 -21.14
N SER A 40 -45.31 -7.45 -20.61
CA SER A 40 -45.16 -6.45 -19.56
C SER A 40 -44.92 -5.05 -20.14
N VAL A 41 -45.50 -4.02 -19.50
CA VAL A 41 -45.25 -2.61 -19.85
C VAL A 41 -44.75 -1.86 -18.62
N ALA A 42 -43.50 -1.41 -18.62
CA ALA A 42 -42.95 -0.61 -17.53
C ALA A 42 -43.44 0.85 -17.61
N LEU A 43 -44.22 1.29 -16.64
CA LEU A 43 -44.51 2.72 -16.46
C LEU A 43 -43.40 3.31 -15.59
N PHE A 44 -42.59 4.23 -16.12
CA PHE A 44 -41.35 4.66 -15.47
C PHE A 44 -41.18 6.18 -15.43
N THR A 45 -40.47 6.69 -14.42
CA THR A 45 -40.16 8.13 -14.28
C THR A 45 -38.77 8.47 -14.83
N THR A 46 -38.41 9.74 -15.00
CA THR A 46 -37.09 10.14 -15.54
C THR A 46 -35.90 9.46 -14.84
N PRO A 47 -35.84 9.36 -13.49
CA PRO A 47 -34.76 8.64 -12.83
C PRO A 47 -34.72 7.12 -13.12
N ASP A 48 -35.83 6.54 -13.57
CA ASP A 48 -35.97 5.09 -13.81
C ASP A 48 -35.55 4.65 -15.21
N ALA A 49 -35.25 5.59 -16.12
CA ALA A 49 -35.06 5.33 -17.54
C ALA A 49 -34.02 4.26 -17.86
N ALA A 50 -32.96 4.17 -17.04
CA ALA A 50 -31.87 3.21 -17.20
C ALA A 50 -31.82 2.15 -16.09
N THR A 51 -32.93 1.95 -15.36
CA THR A 51 -32.99 0.96 -14.28
C THR A 51 -33.36 -0.43 -14.82
N PRO A 52 -33.03 -1.53 -14.10
CA PRO A 52 -33.22 -2.88 -14.59
C PRO A 52 -34.64 -3.22 -15.05
N PHE A 53 -35.69 -2.76 -14.36
CA PHE A 53 -37.06 -3.12 -14.72
C PHE A 53 -37.52 -2.50 -16.05
N THR A 54 -37.09 -1.27 -16.35
CA THR A 54 -37.37 -0.60 -17.62
C THR A 54 -36.71 -1.34 -18.80
N LEU A 55 -35.55 -1.95 -18.57
CA LEU A 55 -34.81 -2.73 -19.56
C LEU A 55 -35.33 -4.16 -19.71
N LEU A 56 -35.96 -4.72 -18.67
CA LEU A 56 -36.48 -6.09 -18.65
C LEU A 56 -37.90 -6.21 -19.19
N ALA A 57 -38.70 -5.14 -19.09
CA ALA A 57 -40.07 -5.14 -19.60
C ALA A 57 -40.10 -5.17 -21.14
N ASP A 58 -41.18 -5.72 -21.71
CA ASP A 58 -41.34 -5.86 -23.17
C ASP A 58 -41.60 -4.51 -23.86
N ASP A 59 -42.18 -3.55 -23.13
CA ASP A 59 -42.43 -2.18 -23.57
C ASP A 59 -42.28 -1.21 -22.37
N ALA A 60 -42.07 0.08 -22.63
CA ALA A 60 -41.87 1.07 -21.59
C ALA A 60 -42.52 2.42 -21.94
N TYR A 61 -43.15 3.05 -20.95
CA TYR A 61 -43.82 4.34 -21.10
C TYR A 61 -43.33 5.35 -20.06
N HIS A 62 -42.83 6.49 -20.53
CA HIS A 62 -42.30 7.55 -19.67
C HIS A 62 -43.42 8.39 -19.06
N LEU A 63 -43.57 8.31 -17.74
CA LEU A 63 -44.52 9.10 -16.96
C LEU A 63 -44.05 10.55 -16.75
N GLY A 64 -42.83 10.93 -17.11
CA GLY A 64 -42.29 12.27 -16.83
C GLY A 64 -41.38 12.32 -15.59
N PRO A 65 -41.22 13.50 -14.95
CA PRO A 65 -40.37 13.64 -13.76
C PRO A 65 -40.91 12.81 -12.58
N ALA A 66 -40.03 12.45 -11.65
CA ALA A 66 -40.39 11.65 -10.47
C ALA A 66 -41.47 12.31 -9.61
N LEU A 67 -41.39 13.64 -9.46
CA LEU A 67 -42.32 14.45 -8.72
C LEU A 67 -43.08 15.40 -9.65
N VAL A 68 -44.39 15.51 -9.45
CA VAL A 68 -45.30 16.37 -10.20
C VAL A 68 -46.15 17.22 -9.24
N PRO A 69 -46.70 18.37 -9.69
CA PRO A 69 -47.64 19.16 -8.89
C PRO A 69 -48.86 18.32 -8.51
N GLY A 70 -49.13 18.21 -7.21
CA GLY A 70 -50.30 17.57 -6.64
C GLY A 70 -51.34 18.59 -6.14
N PRO A 71 -52.37 18.12 -5.41
CA PRO A 71 -53.33 19.00 -4.74
C PRO A 71 -52.63 19.91 -3.70
N GLU A 72 -53.17 21.11 -3.47
CA GLU A 72 -52.69 22.08 -2.46
C GLU A 72 -51.21 22.53 -2.62
N ASP A 73 -50.76 22.79 -3.87
CA ASP A 73 -49.41 23.29 -4.20
C ASP A 73 -48.23 22.38 -3.77
N GLY A 74 -48.49 21.16 -3.30
CA GLY A 74 -47.46 20.18 -2.90
C GLY A 74 -46.98 19.29 -4.04
N LEU A 75 -45.75 18.76 -3.95
CA LEU A 75 -45.23 17.76 -4.89
C LEU A 75 -45.64 16.33 -4.49
N VAL A 76 -46.13 15.56 -5.46
CA VAL A 76 -46.47 14.13 -5.33
C VAL A 76 -45.74 13.30 -6.37
N SER A 77 -45.57 12.00 -6.11
CA SER A 77 -44.99 11.06 -7.07
C SER A 77 -45.85 10.99 -8.33
N ALA A 78 -45.23 10.91 -9.51
CA ALA A 78 -45.95 10.70 -10.78
C ALA A 78 -46.73 9.38 -10.79
N TYR A 79 -46.32 8.38 -9.98
CA TYR A 79 -47.06 7.13 -9.79
C TYR A 79 -48.39 7.32 -9.05
N LEU A 80 -48.58 8.44 -8.35
CA LEU A 80 -49.82 8.78 -7.62
C LEU A 80 -50.75 9.71 -8.41
N ASP A 81 -50.36 10.15 -9.61
CA ASP A 81 -51.17 11.00 -10.48
C ASP A 81 -52.13 10.12 -11.30
N PHE A 82 -53.37 9.99 -10.82
CA PHE A 82 -54.37 9.09 -11.42
C PHE A 82 -54.62 9.41 -12.90
N ASP A 83 -54.71 10.67 -13.28
CA ASP A 83 -55.09 11.04 -14.64
C ASP A 83 -53.93 10.75 -15.60
N ARG A 84 -52.69 11.01 -15.18
CA ARG A 84 -51.47 10.67 -15.92
C ARG A 84 -51.31 9.16 -16.08
N VAL A 85 -51.51 8.39 -15.02
CA VAL A 85 -51.44 6.93 -15.07
C VAL A 85 -52.54 6.38 -15.98
N MET A 86 -53.78 6.83 -15.85
CA MET A 86 -54.88 6.40 -16.73
C MET A 86 -54.64 6.75 -18.20
N ALA A 87 -54.00 7.90 -18.48
CA ALA A 87 -53.59 8.27 -19.82
C ALA A 87 -52.50 7.33 -20.36
N ALA A 88 -51.50 6.97 -19.54
CA ALA A 88 -50.45 6.02 -19.89
C ALA A 88 -51.04 4.64 -20.23
N LEU A 89 -51.91 4.10 -19.36
CA LEU A 89 -52.56 2.79 -19.58
C LEU A 89 -53.35 2.73 -20.89
N ARG A 90 -54.00 3.83 -21.27
CA ARG A 90 -54.70 3.94 -22.56
C ARG A 90 -53.73 4.04 -23.75
N ALA A 91 -52.63 4.76 -23.58
CA ALA A 91 -51.62 4.91 -24.64
C ALA A 91 -50.86 3.60 -24.93
N THR A 92 -50.76 2.72 -23.93
CA THR A 92 -50.06 1.43 -24.02
C THR A 92 -50.99 0.25 -24.29
N ASP A 93 -52.29 0.48 -24.50
CA ASP A 93 -53.32 -0.55 -24.66
C ASP A 93 -53.23 -1.64 -23.58
N SER A 94 -53.12 -1.23 -22.31
CA SER A 94 -52.93 -2.17 -21.19
C SER A 94 -54.25 -2.76 -20.71
N ASP A 95 -54.36 -4.09 -20.73
CA ASP A 95 -55.54 -4.84 -20.28
C ASP A 95 -55.60 -4.98 -18.75
N ALA A 96 -54.43 -4.95 -18.11
CA ALA A 96 -54.31 -5.12 -16.67
C ALA A 96 -53.18 -4.28 -16.06
N VAL A 97 -53.25 -4.07 -14.74
CA VAL A 97 -52.25 -3.36 -13.94
C VAL A 97 -51.76 -4.26 -12.82
N TRP A 98 -50.43 -4.39 -12.69
CA TRP A 98 -49.79 -4.97 -11.53
C TRP A 98 -49.16 -3.85 -10.67
N PRO A 99 -49.65 -3.65 -9.43
CA PRO A 99 -49.19 -2.56 -8.57
C PRO A 99 -48.03 -2.96 -7.64
N GLY A 100 -47.81 -4.25 -7.39
CA GLY A 100 -46.91 -4.70 -6.31
C GLY A 100 -47.30 -4.10 -4.96
N TRP A 101 -46.41 -3.31 -4.36
CA TRP A 101 -46.62 -2.57 -3.12
C TRP A 101 -46.23 -1.09 -3.21
N GLY A 102 -46.77 -0.27 -2.30
CA GLY A 102 -46.55 1.18 -2.31
C GLY A 102 -47.33 1.88 -3.42
N PHE A 103 -47.12 3.19 -3.55
CA PHE A 103 -47.87 4.06 -4.46
C PHE A 103 -49.40 3.87 -4.32
N ILE A 104 -50.03 3.34 -5.38
CA ILE A 104 -51.48 3.13 -5.52
C ILE A 104 -51.93 1.72 -5.15
N ALA A 105 -51.04 0.84 -4.66
CA ALA A 105 -51.33 -0.57 -4.44
C ALA A 105 -52.50 -0.84 -3.48
N GLU A 106 -52.81 0.11 -2.60
CA GLU A 106 -53.89 0.03 -1.59
C GLU A 106 -54.94 1.14 -1.80
N ASP A 107 -54.96 1.79 -2.97
CA ASP A 107 -55.88 2.90 -3.25
C ASP A 107 -57.18 2.41 -3.90
N ALA A 108 -58.21 2.21 -3.06
CA ALA A 108 -59.55 1.78 -3.50
C ALA A 108 -60.16 2.68 -4.58
N ALA A 109 -59.94 4.00 -4.50
CA ALA A 109 -60.51 4.95 -5.45
C ALA A 109 -59.86 4.82 -6.84
N PHE A 110 -58.57 4.57 -6.90
CA PHE A 110 -57.87 4.27 -8.15
C PHE A 110 -58.32 2.92 -8.74
N VAL A 111 -58.41 1.87 -7.92
CA VAL A 111 -58.89 0.55 -8.38
C VAL A 111 -60.31 0.65 -8.94
N LYS A 112 -61.17 1.45 -8.30
CA LYS A 112 -62.53 1.71 -8.81
C LYS A 112 -62.51 2.35 -10.21
N ARG A 113 -61.57 3.28 -10.47
CA ARG A 113 -61.39 3.88 -11.82
C ARG A 113 -60.91 2.86 -12.85
N LEU A 114 -60.05 1.92 -12.47
CA LEU A 114 -59.64 0.82 -13.36
C LEU A 114 -60.81 -0.10 -13.69
N GLU A 115 -61.59 -0.50 -12.67
CA GLU A 115 -62.80 -1.32 -12.84
C GLU A 115 -63.81 -0.65 -13.78
N ASP A 116 -64.03 0.66 -13.65
CA ASP A 116 -64.90 1.44 -14.52
C ASP A 116 -64.36 1.59 -15.95
N ALA A 117 -63.04 1.54 -16.12
CA ALA A 117 -62.37 1.56 -17.42
C ALA A 117 -62.24 0.16 -18.06
N GLY A 118 -62.63 -0.90 -17.36
CA GLY A 118 -62.50 -2.29 -17.82
C GLY A 118 -61.08 -2.85 -17.78
N ILE A 119 -60.16 -2.21 -17.05
CA ILE A 119 -58.78 -2.64 -16.87
C ILE A 119 -58.70 -3.52 -15.61
N VAL A 120 -58.12 -4.71 -15.73
CA VAL A 120 -58.02 -5.67 -14.61
C VAL A 120 -56.94 -5.24 -13.63
N PHE A 121 -57.23 -5.19 -12.34
CA PHE A 121 -56.24 -4.96 -11.30
C PHE A 121 -55.75 -6.31 -10.74
N LEU A 122 -54.43 -6.57 -10.76
CA LEU A 122 -53.84 -7.78 -10.19
C LEU A 122 -53.73 -7.66 -8.66
N GLY A 123 -54.87 -7.50 -7.99
CA GLY A 123 -55.01 -7.26 -6.56
C GLY A 123 -56.46 -7.45 -6.12
N PRO A 124 -56.81 -7.06 -4.89
CA PRO A 124 -58.19 -7.09 -4.43
C PRO A 124 -59.06 -6.04 -5.15
N SER A 125 -60.38 -6.26 -5.18
CA SER A 125 -61.34 -5.30 -5.73
C SER A 125 -61.44 -4.03 -4.89
N SER A 126 -61.91 -2.93 -5.48
CA SER A 126 -62.13 -1.66 -4.77
C SER A 126 -63.01 -1.85 -3.52
N ALA A 127 -64.09 -2.64 -3.65
CA ALA A 127 -64.99 -2.96 -2.54
C ALA A 127 -64.33 -3.78 -1.41
N ALA A 128 -63.44 -4.72 -1.75
CA ALA A 128 -62.69 -5.48 -0.74
C ALA A 128 -61.67 -4.60 -0.01
N MET A 129 -61.01 -3.70 -0.74
CA MET A 129 -60.10 -2.70 -0.15
C MET A 129 -60.82 -1.75 0.80
N GLU A 130 -62.00 -1.24 0.45
CA GLU A 130 -62.79 -0.36 1.33
C GLU A 130 -63.21 -1.06 2.63
N ARG A 131 -63.66 -2.32 2.53
CA ARG A 131 -64.10 -3.12 3.70
C ARG A 131 -62.98 -3.44 4.68
N LEU A 132 -61.74 -3.58 4.19
CA LEU A 132 -60.57 -3.94 4.99
C LEU A 132 -59.66 -2.75 5.33
N GLY A 133 -59.80 -1.63 4.62
CA GLY A 133 -58.96 -0.43 4.79
C GLY A 133 -59.43 0.51 5.90
N ASP A 134 -60.74 0.56 6.19
CA ASP A 134 -61.24 1.28 7.37
C ASP A 134 -61.03 0.43 8.63
N LYS A 135 -60.33 0.97 9.63
CA LYS A 135 -59.94 0.18 10.82
C LYS A 135 -61.13 -0.28 11.67
N ILE A 136 -62.23 0.47 11.68
CA ILE A 136 -63.42 0.09 12.44
C ILE A 136 -64.14 -1.02 11.67
N ALA A 137 -64.41 -0.80 10.38
CA ALA A 137 -65.04 -1.80 9.52
C ALA A 137 -64.26 -3.12 9.46
N ALA A 138 -62.92 -3.04 9.40
CA ALA A 138 -62.05 -4.21 9.42
C ALA A 138 -62.11 -4.95 10.76
N LYS A 139 -62.24 -4.23 11.88
CA LYS A 139 -62.39 -4.84 13.22
C LYS A 139 -63.75 -5.48 13.43
N ASP A 140 -64.82 -4.84 12.99
CA ASP A 140 -66.16 -5.43 13.01
C ASP A 140 -66.19 -6.72 12.18
N LEU A 141 -65.58 -6.69 10.98
CA LEU A 141 -65.47 -7.86 10.12
C LEU A 141 -64.63 -8.97 10.75
N ALA A 142 -63.52 -8.61 11.39
CA ALA A 142 -62.66 -9.52 12.13
C ALA A 142 -63.41 -10.18 13.31
N GLU A 143 -64.22 -9.42 14.03
CA GLU A 143 -65.05 -9.94 15.13
C GLU A 143 -66.11 -10.93 14.64
N ILE A 144 -66.82 -10.59 13.55
CA ILE A 144 -67.78 -11.49 12.88
C ILE A 144 -67.10 -12.80 12.44
N CYS A 145 -65.87 -12.71 11.94
CA CYS A 145 -65.10 -13.86 11.47
C CYS A 145 -64.42 -14.66 12.60
N GLY A 146 -64.54 -14.21 13.86
CA GLY A 146 -63.88 -14.82 15.01
C GLY A 146 -62.35 -14.76 14.89
N VAL A 147 -61.82 -13.65 14.41
CA VAL A 147 -60.40 -13.34 14.39
C VAL A 147 -60.00 -12.82 15.79
N PRO A 148 -58.88 -13.27 16.38
CA PRO A 148 -58.44 -12.77 17.67
C PRO A 148 -58.21 -11.25 17.66
N LEU A 149 -58.85 -10.51 18.57
CA LEU A 149 -58.77 -9.05 18.67
C LEU A 149 -58.30 -8.64 20.07
N ALA A 150 -57.55 -7.54 20.13
CA ALA A 150 -57.32 -6.84 21.39
C ALA A 150 -58.64 -6.21 21.88
N PRO A 151 -58.84 -6.03 23.20
CA PRO A 151 -59.94 -5.22 23.70
C PRO A 151 -59.95 -3.85 23.02
N TRP A 152 -61.06 -3.51 22.40
CA TRP A 152 -61.23 -2.27 21.67
C TRP A 152 -62.65 -1.71 21.86
N TRP A 153 -62.84 -0.46 21.48
CA TRP A 153 -64.14 0.23 21.47
C TRP A 153 -64.14 1.34 20.42
N GLU A 154 -65.18 1.40 19.58
CA GLU A 154 -65.44 2.57 18.75
C GLU A 154 -65.95 3.72 19.63
N LEU A 155 -65.32 4.89 19.51
CA LEU A 155 -65.72 6.09 20.24
C LEU A 155 -66.86 6.80 19.49
N PRO A 156 -68.09 6.85 20.04
CA PRO A 156 -69.19 7.58 19.43
C PRO A 156 -68.86 9.08 19.31
N ASN A 157 -69.48 9.76 18.34
CA ASN A 157 -69.28 11.20 18.19
C ASN A 157 -69.80 11.98 19.41
N ASP A 158 -70.85 11.48 20.06
CA ASP A 158 -71.60 12.04 21.19
C ASP A 158 -71.48 11.19 22.47
N TYR A 159 -70.26 10.81 22.85
CA TYR A 159 -70.00 10.01 24.06
C TYR A 159 -70.20 10.80 25.37
N GLU A 160 -70.62 10.10 26.44
CA GLU A 160 -70.59 10.64 27.81
C GLU A 160 -69.24 10.37 28.49
N GLN A 161 -68.75 11.31 29.33
CA GLN A 161 -67.45 11.16 29.99
C GLN A 161 -67.38 9.94 30.93
N ALA A 162 -68.51 9.57 31.54
CA ALA A 162 -68.62 8.38 32.38
C ALA A 162 -68.44 7.09 31.55
N GLU A 163 -69.08 7.02 30.39
CA GLU A 163 -68.98 5.90 29.45
C GLU A 163 -67.55 5.75 28.92
N LEU A 164 -66.92 6.86 28.49
CA LEU A 164 -65.52 6.87 28.08
C LEU A 164 -64.58 6.31 29.16
N THR A 165 -64.84 6.63 30.43
CA THR A 165 -64.04 6.15 31.56
C THR A 165 -64.22 4.64 31.76
N THR A 166 -65.46 4.15 31.78
CA THR A 166 -65.76 2.72 31.93
C THR A 166 -65.15 1.88 30.81
N GLU A 167 -65.26 2.33 29.56
CA GLU A 167 -64.70 1.61 28.42
C GLU A 167 -63.17 1.66 28.38
N ALA A 168 -62.56 2.79 28.73
CA ALA A 168 -61.11 2.90 28.83
C ALA A 168 -60.53 1.99 29.95
N GLU A 169 -61.21 1.89 31.10
CA GLU A 169 -60.83 0.97 32.18
C GLU A 169 -61.04 -0.50 31.79
N ARG A 170 -62.09 -0.82 31.03
CA ARG A 170 -62.33 -2.17 30.47
C ARG A 170 -61.24 -2.60 29.50
N ILE A 171 -60.81 -1.68 28.62
CA ILE A 171 -59.71 -1.91 27.68
C ILE A 171 -58.37 -2.06 28.41
N GLY A 172 -58.16 -1.24 29.44
CA GLY A 172 -56.94 -1.23 30.27
C GLY A 172 -55.83 -0.34 29.70
N PHE A 173 -55.03 0.23 30.59
CA PHE A 173 -53.89 1.07 30.22
C PHE A 173 -52.56 0.27 30.21
N PRO A 174 -51.61 0.62 29.31
CA PRO A 174 -51.71 1.66 28.29
C PRO A 174 -52.68 1.26 27.15
N LEU A 175 -53.37 2.26 26.59
CA LEU A 175 -54.25 2.09 25.42
C LEU A 175 -53.82 3.02 24.28
N MET A 176 -54.31 2.74 23.08
CA MET A 176 -54.09 3.51 21.85
C MET A 176 -55.39 4.18 21.43
N VAL A 177 -55.34 5.49 21.20
CA VAL A 177 -56.39 6.24 20.50
C VAL A 177 -56.00 6.27 19.03
N LYS A 178 -56.85 5.74 18.15
CA LYS A 178 -56.58 5.62 16.70
C LYS A 178 -57.71 6.22 15.89
N ALA A 179 -57.37 6.93 14.82
CA ALA A 179 -58.32 7.29 13.78
C ALA A 179 -58.70 6.08 12.91
N SER A 180 -59.97 6.01 12.52
CA SER A 180 -60.54 5.03 11.58
C SER A 180 -59.88 5.11 10.20
N ALA A 181 -59.83 6.31 9.63
CA ALA A 181 -59.11 6.66 8.41
C ALA A 181 -57.73 7.26 8.74
N GLY A 182 -56.66 6.52 8.43
CA GLY A 182 -55.29 7.00 8.60
C GLY A 182 -54.25 5.89 8.57
N GLY A 183 -53.43 5.85 7.51
CA GLY A 183 -52.27 4.97 7.39
C GLY A 183 -50.99 5.61 7.94
N GLY A 184 -49.97 4.79 8.23
CA GLY A 184 -48.60 5.26 8.51
C GLY A 184 -48.39 5.99 9.84
N GLY A 185 -49.11 5.61 10.91
CA GLY A 185 -48.89 6.16 12.26
C GLY A 185 -49.52 7.54 12.54
N ARG A 186 -50.18 8.14 11.55
CA ARG A 186 -50.89 9.43 11.69
C ARG A 186 -52.24 9.24 12.37
N GLY A 187 -52.62 10.16 13.24
CA GLY A 187 -53.85 10.05 14.04
C GLY A 187 -53.83 8.91 15.07
N ILE A 188 -52.64 8.54 15.58
CA ILE A 188 -52.47 7.51 16.62
C ILE A 188 -51.79 8.13 17.85
N ARG A 189 -52.29 7.86 19.05
CA ARG A 189 -51.68 8.30 20.33
C ARG A 189 -51.72 7.19 21.37
N LYS A 190 -50.56 6.91 22.00
CA LYS A 190 -50.47 6.07 23.20
C LYS A 190 -50.88 6.88 24.42
N VAL A 191 -51.73 6.30 25.26
CA VAL A 191 -52.27 6.89 26.47
C VAL A 191 -51.93 5.96 27.63
N ASN A 192 -51.22 6.47 28.64
CA ASN A 192 -50.76 5.65 29.77
C ASN A 192 -51.69 5.73 30.98
N SER A 193 -52.55 6.73 31.04
CA SER A 193 -53.49 6.93 32.14
C SER A 193 -54.76 7.66 31.69
N LEU A 194 -55.82 7.55 32.49
CA LEU A 194 -57.10 8.19 32.22
C LEU A 194 -56.99 9.72 32.06
N GLY A 195 -56.08 10.38 32.79
CA GLY A 195 -55.88 11.83 32.72
C GLY A 195 -55.36 12.35 31.38
N GLU A 196 -54.70 11.49 30.59
CA GLU A 196 -54.17 11.83 29.26
C GLU A 196 -55.19 11.63 28.13
N LEU A 197 -56.25 10.83 28.38
CA LEU A 197 -57.14 10.30 27.35
C LEU A 197 -57.92 11.38 26.61
N SER A 198 -58.51 12.34 27.32
CA SER A 198 -59.34 13.40 26.71
C SER A 198 -58.52 14.31 25.79
N ASN A 199 -57.27 14.60 26.18
CA ASN A 199 -56.34 15.39 25.36
C ASN A 199 -55.89 14.60 24.12
N ALA A 200 -55.61 13.31 24.27
CA ALA A 200 -55.24 12.44 23.15
C ALA A 200 -56.37 12.32 22.11
N ILE A 201 -57.63 12.15 22.54
CA ILE A 201 -58.81 12.14 21.65
C ILE A 201 -58.93 13.46 20.90
N THR A 202 -58.82 14.59 21.60
CA THR A 202 -58.91 15.92 20.97
C THR A 202 -57.81 16.11 19.93
N ALA A 203 -56.56 15.75 20.26
CA ALA A 203 -55.44 15.84 19.35
C ALA A 203 -55.62 14.96 18.10
N VAL A 204 -56.11 13.73 18.25
CA VAL A 204 -56.41 12.84 17.12
C VAL A 204 -57.56 13.40 16.27
N ARG A 205 -58.63 13.93 16.87
CA ARG A 205 -59.74 14.57 16.14
C ARG A 205 -59.25 15.74 15.30
N ASP A 206 -58.44 16.62 15.88
CA ASP A 206 -57.92 17.80 15.19
C ASP A 206 -56.95 17.43 14.06
N GLU A 207 -56.15 16.39 14.25
CA GLU A 207 -55.24 15.86 13.22
C GLU A 207 -56.01 15.25 12.06
N VAL A 208 -57.02 14.41 12.33
CA VAL A 208 -57.88 13.79 11.31
C VAL A 208 -58.67 14.84 10.55
N LYS A 209 -59.19 15.85 11.25
CA LYS A 209 -59.99 16.91 10.63
C LYS A 209 -59.23 17.73 9.61
N LYS A 210 -57.94 17.97 9.86
CA LYS A 210 -57.05 18.70 8.95
C LYS A 210 -56.69 17.92 7.69
N VAL A 211 -56.70 16.58 7.75
CA VAL A 211 -56.11 15.73 6.69
C VAL A 211 -57.16 14.92 5.92
N PHE A 212 -58.19 14.43 6.60
CA PHE A 212 -59.21 13.53 6.06
C PHE A 212 -60.64 14.06 6.23
N GLY A 213 -60.82 15.24 6.85
CA GLY A 213 -62.12 15.87 7.05
C GLY A 213 -62.89 15.31 8.27
N ALA A 214 -63.63 14.22 8.10
CA ALA A 214 -64.40 13.58 9.17
C ALA A 214 -64.10 12.08 9.20
N GLY A 215 -63.82 11.54 10.39
CA GLY A 215 -63.55 10.11 10.57
C GLY A 215 -63.84 9.67 12.00
N GLY A 216 -64.24 8.41 12.17
CA GLY A 216 -64.42 7.77 13.48
C GLY A 216 -63.10 7.61 14.24
N ILE A 217 -63.18 7.44 15.55
CA ILE A 217 -62.04 7.17 16.43
C ILE A 217 -62.31 5.86 17.16
N LEU A 218 -61.27 5.07 17.39
CA LEU A 218 -61.34 3.88 18.21
C LEU A 218 -60.29 3.92 19.32
N LEU A 219 -60.62 3.28 20.44
CA LEU A 219 -59.73 2.97 21.54
C LEU A 219 -59.36 1.49 21.46
N GLU A 220 -58.10 1.14 21.68
CA GLU A 220 -57.63 -0.25 21.63
C GLU A 220 -56.53 -0.48 22.65
N ALA A 221 -56.46 -1.65 23.28
CA ALA A 221 -55.38 -1.99 24.19
C ALA A 221 -54.00 -1.88 23.51
N CYS A 222 -53.04 -1.21 24.15
CA CYS A 222 -51.68 -1.11 23.63
C CYS A 222 -50.91 -2.38 24.01
N VAL A 223 -50.83 -3.34 23.08
CA VAL A 223 -50.03 -4.56 23.29
C VAL A 223 -48.54 -4.23 23.19
N THR A 224 -47.81 -4.34 24.30
CA THR A 224 -46.35 -4.17 24.35
C THR A 224 -45.63 -5.52 24.41
N ASP A 225 -44.32 -5.51 24.14
CA ASP A 225 -43.46 -6.70 24.23
C ASP A 225 -43.97 -7.87 23.37
N ALA A 226 -44.57 -7.51 22.24
CA ALA A 226 -45.19 -8.43 21.31
C ALA A 226 -44.33 -8.63 20.05
N ARG A 227 -44.48 -9.83 19.49
CA ARG A 227 -44.05 -10.17 18.14
C ARG A 227 -45.01 -9.57 17.14
N HIS A 228 -44.46 -9.15 16.01
CA HIS A 228 -45.25 -8.82 14.83
C HIS A 228 -45.24 -10.05 13.93
N VAL A 229 -46.39 -10.70 13.77
CA VAL A 229 -46.53 -11.91 12.94
C VAL A 229 -47.59 -11.72 11.87
N GLU A 230 -47.44 -12.40 10.76
CA GLU A 230 -48.24 -12.16 9.56
C GLU A 230 -48.69 -13.45 8.90
N VAL A 231 -49.93 -13.52 8.42
CA VAL A 231 -50.43 -14.64 7.64
C VAL A 231 -50.46 -14.28 6.17
N GLN A 232 -49.69 -15.01 5.35
CA GLN A 232 -49.76 -14.87 3.89
C GLN A 232 -51.05 -15.49 3.37
N LEU A 233 -51.87 -14.71 2.67
CA LEU A 233 -53.10 -15.16 2.02
C LEU A 233 -52.94 -15.17 0.51
N LEU A 234 -53.62 -16.12 -0.15
CA LEU A 234 -53.85 -16.11 -1.58
C LEU A 234 -55.31 -16.52 -1.86
N CYS A 235 -56.02 -15.67 -2.60
CA CYS A 235 -57.44 -15.84 -2.89
C CYS A 235 -57.70 -15.90 -4.40
N GLY A 236 -58.48 -16.89 -4.83
CA GLY A 236 -58.85 -17.12 -6.23
C GLY A 236 -60.18 -16.47 -6.61
N ALA A 237 -60.43 -16.33 -7.91
CA ALA A 237 -61.67 -15.75 -8.43
C ALA A 237 -62.94 -16.58 -8.15
N ASP A 238 -62.78 -17.85 -7.77
CA ASP A 238 -63.85 -18.77 -7.36
C ASP A 238 -64.25 -18.61 -5.88
N GLY A 239 -63.62 -17.68 -5.16
CA GLY A 239 -63.84 -17.44 -3.73
C GLY A 239 -63.09 -18.43 -2.82
N GLN A 240 -62.24 -19.30 -3.37
CA GLN A 240 -61.30 -20.06 -2.54
C GLN A 240 -60.22 -19.14 -1.98
N ALA A 241 -59.80 -19.41 -0.75
CA ALA A 241 -58.74 -18.68 -0.08
C ALA A 241 -57.90 -19.67 0.74
N VAL A 242 -56.59 -19.47 0.74
CA VAL A 242 -55.62 -20.31 1.45
C VAL A 242 -54.62 -19.44 2.22
N ALA A 243 -54.16 -19.94 3.37
CA ALA A 243 -53.06 -19.35 4.13
C ALA A 243 -51.77 -20.14 3.89
N LEU A 244 -50.69 -19.46 3.50
CA LEU A 244 -49.39 -20.04 3.15
C LEU A 244 -48.38 -19.87 4.29
N GLY A 245 -48.82 -20.17 5.51
CA GLY A 245 -48.01 -20.09 6.72
C GLY A 245 -47.94 -18.69 7.34
N VAL A 246 -47.05 -18.55 8.32
CA VAL A 246 -46.88 -17.34 9.13
C VAL A 246 -45.46 -16.80 9.01
N ARG A 247 -45.31 -15.49 8.77
CA ARG A 247 -44.04 -14.78 8.88
C ARG A 247 -43.89 -14.09 10.23
N ASP A 248 -42.66 -13.99 10.71
CA ASP A 248 -42.27 -13.17 11.85
C ASP A 248 -41.50 -11.96 11.33
N CYS A 249 -42.04 -10.77 11.55
CA CYS A 249 -41.47 -9.50 11.12
C CYS A 249 -41.13 -8.62 12.33
N SER A 250 -40.83 -9.22 13.49
CA SER A 250 -40.66 -8.50 14.75
C SER A 250 -39.46 -7.55 14.77
N VAL A 251 -38.45 -7.76 13.93
CA VAL A 251 -37.26 -6.91 13.88
C VAL A 251 -37.54 -5.68 13.03
N GLN A 252 -37.93 -4.60 13.71
CA GLN A 252 -38.34 -3.34 13.09
C GLN A 252 -37.62 -2.15 13.74
N ARG A 253 -37.42 -1.09 12.98
CA ARG A 253 -36.89 0.20 13.45
C ARG A 253 -37.90 1.28 13.14
N ARG A 254 -38.46 1.95 14.16
CA ARG A 254 -39.52 2.97 13.96
C ARG A 254 -40.65 2.49 13.03
N ASN A 255 -41.07 1.23 13.18
CA ASN A 255 -42.07 0.52 12.35
C ASN A 255 -41.63 0.18 10.91
N GLN A 256 -40.36 0.37 10.54
CA GLN A 256 -39.78 -0.12 9.29
C GLN A 256 -39.22 -1.52 9.52
N LYS A 257 -39.67 -2.52 8.76
CA LYS A 257 -39.19 -3.91 8.87
C LYS A 257 -37.79 -4.05 8.28
N ILE A 258 -36.92 -4.79 8.98
CA ILE A 258 -35.50 -4.95 8.61
C ILE A 258 -35.16 -6.42 8.32
N PHE A 259 -35.67 -7.33 9.16
CA PHE A 259 -35.58 -8.77 8.96
C PHE A 259 -36.96 -9.41 9.07
N GLU A 260 -37.15 -10.44 8.25
CA GLU A 260 -38.38 -11.21 8.16
C GLU A 260 -38.03 -12.69 8.05
N GLU A 261 -38.73 -13.54 8.79
CA GLU A 261 -38.49 -14.98 8.74
C GLU A 261 -39.77 -15.80 8.65
N THR A 262 -39.69 -16.99 8.06
CA THR A 262 -40.75 -17.99 8.11
C THR A 262 -40.15 -19.40 8.25
N PRO A 263 -40.74 -20.25 9.10
CA PRO A 263 -41.82 -19.96 10.05
C PRO A 263 -41.34 -19.08 11.24
N SER A 264 -42.24 -18.67 12.14
CA SER A 264 -41.86 -18.02 13.41
C SER A 264 -41.35 -19.04 14.42
N GLN A 265 -40.19 -18.79 15.04
CA GLN A 265 -39.60 -19.68 16.05
C GLN A 265 -40.37 -19.66 17.38
N THR A 266 -41.01 -18.54 17.70
CA THR A 266 -41.63 -18.29 19.01
C THR A 266 -43.15 -18.46 19.02
N LEU A 267 -43.78 -18.57 17.85
CA LEU A 267 -45.22 -18.73 17.73
C LEU A 267 -45.61 -20.21 17.90
N PRO A 268 -46.47 -20.57 18.86
CA PRO A 268 -46.95 -21.94 19.01
C PRO A 268 -47.78 -22.41 17.81
N ASP A 269 -47.69 -23.70 17.47
CA ASP A 269 -48.36 -24.29 16.30
C ASP A 269 -49.89 -24.15 16.33
N ASP A 270 -50.50 -24.22 17.51
CA ASP A 270 -51.95 -24.05 17.69
C ASP A 270 -52.39 -22.60 17.45
N VAL A 271 -51.59 -21.63 17.93
CA VAL A 271 -51.80 -20.21 17.64
C VAL A 271 -51.60 -19.95 16.15
N ALA A 272 -50.54 -20.46 15.52
CA ALA A 272 -50.32 -20.31 14.09
C ALA A 272 -51.49 -20.86 13.25
N LYS A 273 -52.02 -22.04 13.60
CA LYS A 273 -53.22 -22.61 12.96
C LYS A 273 -54.46 -21.75 13.15
N LEU A 274 -54.65 -21.19 14.35
CA LEU A 274 -55.75 -20.26 14.64
C LEU A 274 -55.65 -19.00 13.77
N LEU A 275 -54.47 -18.39 13.68
CA LEU A 275 -54.24 -17.19 12.86
C LEU A 275 -54.48 -17.48 11.37
N CYS A 276 -53.94 -18.58 10.85
CA CYS A 276 -54.19 -19.00 9.47
C CYS A 276 -55.67 -19.23 9.18
N ALA A 277 -56.37 -20.02 10.03
CA ALA A 277 -57.77 -20.35 9.81
C ALA A 277 -58.70 -19.14 9.94
N SER A 278 -58.43 -18.23 10.86
CA SER A 278 -59.21 -17.00 11.04
C SER A 278 -58.98 -16.01 9.90
N SER A 279 -57.75 -15.86 9.42
CA SER A 279 -57.40 -15.02 8.28
C SER A 279 -58.06 -15.51 6.98
N VAL A 280 -58.15 -16.82 6.76
CA VAL A 280 -58.87 -17.40 5.61
C VAL A 280 -60.37 -17.09 5.68
N ARG A 281 -61.00 -17.15 6.86
CA ARG A 281 -62.41 -16.77 7.03
C ARG A 281 -62.61 -15.28 6.73
N LEU A 282 -61.74 -14.43 7.27
CA LEU A 282 -61.77 -12.98 7.05
C LEU A 282 -61.66 -12.63 5.57
N ALA A 283 -60.71 -13.23 4.84
CA ALA A 283 -60.52 -12.99 3.42
C ALA A 283 -61.73 -13.43 2.57
N LYS A 284 -62.32 -14.59 2.90
CA LYS A 284 -63.54 -15.08 2.22
C LYS A 284 -64.73 -14.15 2.45
N GLU A 285 -64.96 -13.74 3.69
CA GLU A 285 -66.06 -12.85 4.04
C GLU A 285 -65.89 -11.46 3.39
N ALA A 286 -64.65 -10.97 3.29
CA ALA A 286 -64.32 -9.72 2.61
C ALA A 286 -64.53 -9.79 1.08
N GLY A 287 -64.63 -10.99 0.49
CA GLY A 287 -64.63 -11.18 -0.96
C GLY A 287 -63.27 -10.84 -1.59
N TYR A 288 -62.18 -11.15 -0.86
CA TYR A 288 -60.82 -10.81 -1.25
C TYR A 288 -60.37 -11.61 -2.49
N LEU A 289 -59.54 -10.99 -3.33
CA LEU A 289 -58.94 -11.58 -4.53
C LEU A 289 -57.44 -11.28 -4.55
N SER A 290 -56.63 -12.17 -5.14
CA SER A 290 -55.18 -12.03 -5.25
C SER A 290 -54.44 -12.31 -3.93
N ALA A 291 -53.17 -11.92 -3.85
CA ALA A 291 -52.34 -12.05 -2.66
C ALA A 291 -52.60 -10.91 -1.66
N GLY A 292 -52.62 -11.24 -0.37
CA GLY A 292 -52.78 -10.29 0.73
C GLY A 292 -52.14 -10.79 2.01
N THR A 293 -52.04 -9.93 3.02
CA THR A 293 -51.46 -10.31 4.31
C THR A 293 -52.34 -9.84 5.46
N ALA A 294 -52.69 -10.73 6.38
CA ALA A 294 -53.28 -10.35 7.67
C ALA A 294 -52.16 -10.21 8.71
N GLU A 295 -52.02 -9.03 9.33
CA GLU A 295 -51.01 -8.73 10.34
C GLU A 295 -51.58 -8.88 11.77
N PHE A 296 -50.73 -9.37 12.68
CA PHE A 296 -51.08 -9.62 14.07
C PHE A 296 -49.95 -9.22 15.02
N LEU A 297 -50.32 -8.88 16.25
CA LEU A 297 -49.41 -8.88 17.39
C LEU A 297 -49.59 -10.15 18.21
N TYR A 298 -48.51 -10.80 18.60
CA TYR A 298 -48.52 -11.95 19.50
C TYR A 298 -47.64 -11.66 20.73
N GLN A 299 -48.23 -11.68 21.92
CA GLN A 299 -47.51 -11.47 23.18
C GLN A 299 -47.19 -12.82 23.84
N PRO A 300 -45.91 -13.27 23.83
CA PRO A 300 -45.55 -14.61 24.30
C PRO A 300 -45.88 -14.86 25.78
N ALA A 301 -45.79 -13.82 26.62
CA ALA A 301 -46.00 -13.95 28.07
C ALA A 301 -47.45 -14.28 28.46
N THR A 302 -48.43 -13.79 27.68
CA THR A 302 -49.86 -13.96 27.95
C THR A 302 -50.52 -14.95 26.99
N GLY A 303 -49.86 -15.28 25.87
CA GLY A 303 -50.45 -16.05 24.77
C GLY A 303 -51.46 -15.26 23.95
N LEU A 304 -51.58 -13.95 24.18
CA LEU A 304 -52.54 -13.09 23.51
C LEU A 304 -52.10 -12.84 22.05
N ALA A 305 -52.97 -13.16 21.10
CA ALA A 305 -52.82 -12.78 19.69
C ALA A 305 -53.90 -11.75 19.30
N CYS A 306 -53.52 -10.70 18.59
CA CYS A 306 -54.41 -9.58 18.26
C CYS A 306 -54.22 -9.16 16.81
N PHE A 307 -55.31 -9.14 16.04
CA PHE A 307 -55.35 -8.64 14.67
C PHE A 307 -55.10 -7.13 14.60
N LEU A 308 -54.21 -6.74 13.70
CA LEU A 308 -53.89 -5.35 13.39
C LEU A 308 -54.69 -4.87 12.18
N GLU A 309 -54.41 -5.44 11.01
CA GLU A 309 -54.98 -5.03 9.72
C GLU A 309 -54.77 -6.10 8.64
N VAL A 310 -55.44 -5.93 7.49
CA VAL A 310 -55.11 -6.66 6.27
C VAL A 310 -54.47 -5.72 5.27
N ASN A 311 -53.19 -5.93 4.97
CA ASN A 311 -52.53 -5.25 3.87
C ASN A 311 -53.06 -5.79 2.55
N SER A 312 -53.69 -4.90 1.78
CA SER A 312 -54.48 -5.27 0.60
C SER A 312 -53.63 -5.42 -0.67
N ARG A 313 -52.43 -6.01 -0.51
CA ARG A 313 -51.38 -6.08 -1.55
C ARG A 313 -50.40 -7.23 -1.29
N LEU A 314 -49.56 -7.50 -2.28
CA LEU A 314 -48.33 -8.28 -2.07
C LEU A 314 -47.38 -7.51 -1.16
N GLN A 315 -46.75 -8.17 -0.19
CA GLN A 315 -45.76 -7.54 0.68
C GLN A 315 -44.33 -7.77 0.16
N VAL A 316 -43.39 -6.95 0.62
CA VAL A 316 -41.99 -6.95 0.17
C VAL A 316 -41.35 -8.31 0.45
N GLU A 317 -41.59 -8.80 1.66
CA GLU A 317 -41.10 -10.01 2.29
C GLU A 317 -41.82 -11.30 1.85
N HIS A 318 -42.68 -11.25 0.83
CA HIS A 318 -43.40 -12.44 0.32
C HIS A 318 -42.45 -13.59 -0.07
N THR A 319 -41.24 -13.24 -0.47
CA THR A 319 -40.14 -14.11 -0.91
C THR A 319 -39.70 -15.14 0.12
N VAL A 320 -39.80 -14.85 1.42
CA VAL A 320 -39.51 -15.86 2.44
C VAL A 320 -40.56 -16.97 2.43
N THR A 321 -41.84 -16.62 2.18
CA THR A 321 -42.94 -17.59 2.03
C THR A 321 -42.75 -18.44 0.78
N GLU A 322 -42.37 -17.83 -0.35
CA GLU A 322 -42.09 -18.56 -1.59
C GLU A 322 -40.96 -19.59 -1.38
N CYS A 323 -39.88 -19.22 -0.68
CA CYS A 323 -38.74 -20.09 -0.44
C CYS A 323 -39.08 -21.37 0.35
N VAL A 324 -40.01 -21.30 1.30
CA VAL A 324 -40.38 -22.48 2.11
C VAL A 324 -41.57 -23.25 1.55
N THR A 325 -42.43 -22.62 0.76
CA THR A 325 -43.63 -23.28 0.20
C THR A 325 -43.44 -23.76 -1.24
N GLY A 326 -42.54 -23.13 -2.00
CA GLY A 326 -42.39 -23.35 -3.44
C GLY A 326 -43.48 -22.71 -4.30
N VAL A 327 -44.38 -21.91 -3.70
CA VAL A 327 -45.45 -21.21 -4.42
C VAL A 327 -44.95 -19.84 -4.87
N ASP A 328 -44.96 -19.58 -6.18
CA ASP A 328 -44.72 -18.24 -6.72
C ASP A 328 -45.99 -17.39 -6.54
N LEU A 329 -45.90 -16.37 -5.67
CA LEU A 329 -47.07 -15.57 -5.33
C LEU A 329 -47.48 -14.63 -6.45
N VAL A 330 -46.54 -14.20 -7.31
CA VAL A 330 -46.83 -13.37 -8.47
C VAL A 330 -47.57 -14.19 -9.54
N HIS A 331 -47.18 -15.45 -9.75
CA HIS A 331 -47.96 -16.39 -10.58
C HIS A 331 -49.36 -16.55 -10.03
N GLY A 332 -49.50 -16.67 -8.70
CA GLY A 332 -50.79 -16.70 -8.02
C GLY A 332 -51.65 -15.47 -8.31
N GLN A 333 -51.08 -14.27 -8.34
CA GLN A 333 -51.81 -13.03 -8.70
C GLN A 333 -52.26 -13.03 -10.17
N ILE A 334 -51.39 -13.48 -11.10
CA ILE A 334 -51.72 -13.58 -12.53
C ILE A 334 -52.84 -14.60 -12.74
N ASP A 335 -52.72 -15.78 -12.12
CA ASP A 335 -53.72 -16.84 -12.20
C ASP A 335 -55.06 -16.40 -11.61
N ALA A 336 -55.07 -15.76 -10.44
CA ALA A 336 -56.27 -15.20 -9.84
C ALA A 336 -56.95 -14.16 -10.75
N ALA A 337 -56.18 -13.25 -11.36
CA ALA A 337 -56.71 -12.24 -12.27
C ALA A 337 -57.29 -12.85 -13.57
N ARG A 338 -56.71 -13.95 -14.05
CA ARG A 338 -57.21 -14.73 -15.20
C ARG A 338 -58.31 -15.71 -14.83
N GLY A 339 -58.69 -15.79 -13.55
CA GLY A 339 -59.70 -16.69 -13.02
C GLY A 339 -59.32 -18.17 -13.05
N SER A 340 -58.02 -18.48 -13.08
CA SER A 340 -57.50 -19.83 -12.86
C SER A 340 -57.73 -20.27 -11.40
N PRO A 341 -57.98 -21.56 -11.12
CA PRO A 341 -58.09 -22.06 -9.76
C PRO A 341 -56.74 -22.00 -9.03
N LEU A 342 -56.76 -21.90 -7.69
CA LEU A 342 -55.54 -21.84 -6.87
C LEU A 342 -54.62 -23.07 -7.03
N SER A 343 -55.17 -24.23 -7.41
CA SER A 343 -54.37 -25.42 -7.72
C SER A 343 -53.47 -25.24 -8.94
N ALA A 344 -53.80 -24.30 -9.85
CA ALA A 344 -52.96 -24.01 -11.01
C ALA A 344 -51.59 -23.50 -10.58
N CYS A 345 -51.52 -22.59 -9.60
CA CYS A 345 -50.28 -22.02 -9.06
C CYS A 345 -49.65 -22.85 -7.93
N GLY A 346 -50.16 -24.07 -7.67
CA GLY A 346 -49.63 -24.96 -6.62
C GLY A 346 -49.91 -24.50 -5.19
N ALA A 347 -50.75 -23.47 -4.99
CA ALA A 347 -51.08 -22.95 -3.67
C ALA A 347 -51.99 -23.90 -2.86
N ILE A 348 -52.65 -24.85 -3.53
CA ILE A 348 -53.39 -25.95 -2.93
C ILE A 348 -53.14 -27.26 -3.69
N ASP A 349 -53.15 -28.37 -2.97
CA ASP A 349 -53.11 -29.72 -3.54
C ASP A 349 -54.50 -30.22 -4.00
N GLU A 350 -54.57 -31.48 -4.44
CA GLU A 350 -55.81 -32.14 -4.87
C GLU A 350 -56.87 -32.27 -3.75
N HIS A 351 -56.49 -32.06 -2.50
CA HIS A 351 -57.36 -32.08 -1.32
C HIS A 351 -57.68 -30.66 -0.81
N GLY A 352 -57.25 -29.61 -1.52
CA GLY A 352 -57.47 -28.23 -1.13
C GLY A 352 -56.61 -27.77 0.04
N GLN A 353 -55.50 -28.47 0.35
CA GLN A 353 -54.59 -28.11 1.43
C GLN A 353 -53.38 -27.33 0.90
N PRO A 354 -52.88 -26.32 1.66
CA PRO A 354 -51.64 -25.64 1.29
C PRO A 354 -50.42 -26.56 1.37
N PRO A 355 -49.36 -26.27 0.60
CA PRO A 355 -48.09 -26.97 0.74
C PRO A 355 -47.50 -26.79 2.15
N VAL A 356 -46.96 -27.88 2.70
CA VAL A 356 -46.27 -27.84 3.99
C VAL A 356 -44.93 -27.09 3.85
N PRO A 357 -44.69 -26.03 4.64
CA PRO A 357 -43.42 -25.32 4.61
C PRO A 357 -42.22 -26.23 4.86
N ARG A 358 -41.15 -26.07 4.08
CA ARG A 358 -39.90 -26.85 4.18
C ARG A 358 -38.74 -25.97 4.61
N GLY A 359 -38.21 -26.25 5.80
CA GLY A 359 -37.06 -25.53 6.36
C GLY A 359 -37.44 -24.16 6.92
N TRP A 360 -36.48 -23.23 6.86
CA TRP A 360 -36.54 -21.87 7.38
C TRP A 360 -36.01 -20.91 6.32
N ALA A 361 -36.70 -19.80 6.11
CA ALA A 361 -36.19 -18.69 5.31
C ALA A 361 -36.09 -17.43 6.17
N ILE A 362 -35.01 -16.68 5.99
CA ILE A 362 -34.79 -15.38 6.63
C ILE A 362 -34.39 -14.39 5.53
N GLU A 363 -35.04 -13.25 5.48
CA GLU A 363 -34.74 -12.12 4.61
C GLU A 363 -34.11 -10.98 5.41
N ALA A 364 -33.18 -10.29 4.78
CA ALA A 364 -32.64 -9.02 5.24
C ALA A 364 -32.85 -7.94 4.17
N ARG A 365 -33.36 -6.78 4.57
CA ARG A 365 -33.50 -5.61 3.69
C ARG A 365 -32.21 -4.80 3.64
N LEU A 366 -31.54 -4.83 2.49
CA LEU A 366 -30.40 -3.97 2.21
C LEU A 366 -30.91 -2.63 1.68
N CYS A 367 -30.62 -1.55 2.40
CA CYS A 367 -31.05 -0.19 2.09
C CYS A 367 -29.85 0.76 1.98
N ALA A 368 -30.01 1.80 1.16
CA ALA A 368 -29.09 2.93 1.01
C ALA A 368 -29.28 3.92 2.17
N GLU A 369 -28.93 3.51 3.38
CA GLU A 369 -29.09 4.27 4.62
C GLU A 369 -27.82 4.24 5.44
N ASP A 370 -27.48 5.38 6.07
CA ASP A 370 -26.34 5.47 6.98
C ASP A 370 -26.81 5.26 8.44
N ALA A 371 -26.62 4.04 8.95
CA ALA A 371 -26.98 3.69 10.32
C ALA A 371 -26.25 4.55 11.37
N SER A 372 -25.02 4.99 11.10
CA SER A 372 -24.22 5.81 12.02
C SER A 372 -24.77 7.25 12.15
N ARG A 373 -25.44 7.74 11.10
CA ARG A 373 -26.10 9.06 11.06
C ARG A 373 -27.61 8.96 11.28
N GLY A 374 -28.04 8.02 12.13
CA GLY A 374 -29.45 7.86 12.49
C GLY A 374 -30.32 7.35 11.33
N PHE A 375 -29.75 6.55 10.43
CA PHE A 375 -30.38 5.98 9.22
C PHE A 375 -30.85 7.07 8.25
N ALA A 376 -30.04 8.11 8.07
CA ALA A 376 -30.30 9.08 7.03
C ALA A 376 -30.24 8.39 5.66
N PRO A 377 -31.20 8.65 4.75
CA PRO A 377 -31.10 8.18 3.37
C PRO A 377 -29.78 8.64 2.75
N ALA A 378 -29.07 7.70 2.14
CA ALA A 378 -27.75 7.89 1.55
C ALA A 378 -27.74 7.43 0.08
N PRO A 379 -28.56 8.04 -0.79
CA PRO A 379 -28.62 7.70 -2.21
C PRO A 379 -27.32 8.06 -2.91
N GLY A 380 -27.06 7.38 -4.03
CA GLY A 380 -25.89 7.63 -4.87
C GLY A 380 -25.80 6.62 -6.01
N ARG A 381 -24.71 6.67 -6.74
CA ARG A 381 -24.45 5.75 -7.84
C ARG A 381 -23.86 4.45 -7.29
N VAL A 382 -24.43 3.32 -7.68
CA VAL A 382 -23.91 2.00 -7.31
C VAL A 382 -22.68 1.70 -8.17
N THR A 383 -21.48 1.89 -7.63
CA THR A 383 -20.21 1.69 -8.35
C THR A 383 -19.75 0.24 -8.32
N VAL A 384 -20.09 -0.47 -7.25
CA VAL A 384 -19.87 -1.92 -7.14
C VAL A 384 -21.17 -2.58 -6.72
N PHE A 385 -21.57 -3.61 -7.47
CA PHE A 385 -22.62 -4.53 -7.03
C PHE A 385 -22.25 -5.97 -7.44
N ARG A 386 -21.87 -6.78 -6.45
CA ARG A 386 -21.55 -8.20 -6.62
C ARG A 386 -22.44 -8.99 -5.66
N PRO A 387 -23.62 -9.45 -6.11
CA PRO A 387 -24.52 -10.21 -5.27
C PRO A 387 -23.92 -11.58 -4.90
N PRO A 388 -24.17 -12.08 -3.68
CA PRO A 388 -23.68 -13.38 -3.23
C PRO A 388 -24.39 -14.52 -3.96
N SER A 389 -23.80 -15.72 -3.89
CA SER A 389 -24.36 -16.91 -4.55
C SER A 389 -24.19 -18.18 -3.71
N GLY A 390 -24.68 -19.29 -4.25
CA GLY A 390 -24.52 -20.62 -3.66
C GLY A 390 -25.77 -21.16 -2.95
N PRO A 391 -25.66 -22.34 -2.31
CA PRO A 391 -26.83 -23.10 -1.86
C PRO A 391 -27.68 -22.36 -0.82
N GLY A 392 -28.97 -22.22 -1.13
CA GLY A 392 -29.95 -21.60 -0.22
C GLY A 392 -29.78 -20.10 -0.07
N VAL A 393 -29.22 -19.41 -1.06
CA VAL A 393 -29.15 -17.94 -1.11
C VAL A 393 -29.95 -17.46 -2.32
N ARG A 394 -30.83 -16.47 -2.11
CA ARG A 394 -31.59 -15.75 -3.14
C ARG A 394 -31.38 -14.25 -2.93
N VAL A 395 -31.20 -13.51 -4.02
CA VAL A 395 -31.04 -12.05 -3.99
C VAL A 395 -31.97 -11.44 -5.00
N ASP A 396 -32.92 -10.64 -4.52
CA ASP A 396 -33.85 -9.90 -5.36
C ASP A 396 -33.44 -8.43 -5.29
N SER A 397 -33.05 -7.84 -6.43
CA SER A 397 -32.47 -6.49 -6.49
C SER A 397 -33.20 -5.61 -7.51
N GLY A 398 -33.42 -4.35 -7.13
CA GLY A 398 -33.92 -3.31 -8.03
C GLY A 398 -32.83 -2.54 -8.76
N VAL A 399 -31.57 -2.80 -8.44
CA VAL A 399 -30.40 -2.10 -8.97
C VAL A 399 -29.32 -3.07 -9.45
N THR A 400 -28.45 -2.57 -10.32
CA THR A 400 -27.22 -3.22 -10.74
C THR A 400 -26.05 -2.24 -10.63
N GLU A 401 -24.83 -2.73 -10.83
CA GLU A 401 -23.68 -1.85 -11.03
C GLU A 401 -23.97 -0.80 -12.11
N GLY A 402 -23.60 0.45 -11.84
CA GLY A 402 -23.90 1.62 -12.65
C GLY A 402 -25.27 2.26 -12.42
N SER A 403 -26.19 1.62 -11.70
CA SER A 403 -27.51 2.20 -11.38
C SER A 403 -27.40 3.39 -10.46
N ASN A 404 -28.31 4.35 -10.58
CA ASN A 404 -28.43 5.47 -9.67
C ASN A 404 -29.59 5.25 -8.69
N ILE A 405 -29.32 5.36 -7.39
CA ILE A 405 -30.37 5.31 -6.37
C ILE A 405 -30.97 6.71 -6.27
N ALA A 406 -32.22 6.85 -6.71
CA ALA A 406 -32.91 8.13 -6.78
C ALA A 406 -33.37 8.59 -5.38
N ALA A 407 -33.07 9.84 -5.02
CA ALA A 407 -33.38 10.40 -3.71
C ALA A 407 -34.88 10.63 -3.48
N GLU A 408 -35.70 10.60 -4.53
CA GLU A 408 -37.14 10.83 -4.48
C GLU A 408 -37.95 9.61 -4.00
N PHE A 409 -37.31 8.44 -3.86
CA PHE A 409 -37.97 7.14 -3.63
C PHE A 409 -37.38 6.38 -2.43
N ASP A 410 -37.90 5.18 -2.19
CA ASP A 410 -37.44 4.26 -1.13
C ASP A 410 -35.94 3.92 -1.28
N SER A 411 -35.25 3.78 -0.14
CA SER A 411 -33.83 3.50 -0.02
C SER A 411 -33.46 2.04 -0.32
N MET A 412 -34.42 1.11 -0.44
CA MET A 412 -34.16 -0.32 -0.62
C MET A 412 -33.39 -0.62 -1.92
N ILE A 413 -32.24 -1.27 -1.76
CA ILE A 413 -31.34 -1.72 -2.84
C ILE A 413 -31.75 -3.13 -3.27
N ALA A 414 -31.78 -4.04 -2.30
CA ALA A 414 -32.02 -5.47 -2.52
C ALA A 414 -32.57 -6.15 -1.26
N LYS A 415 -33.17 -7.32 -1.47
CA LYS A 415 -33.52 -8.29 -0.42
C LYS A 415 -32.52 -9.44 -0.51
N VAL A 416 -31.90 -9.79 0.61
CA VAL A 416 -31.00 -10.94 0.71
C VAL A 416 -31.71 -12.02 1.52
N ILE A 417 -32.08 -13.11 0.85
CA ILE A 417 -32.85 -14.20 1.44
C ILE A 417 -31.96 -15.43 1.58
N ALA A 418 -31.96 -16.02 2.76
CA ALA A 418 -31.28 -17.28 3.03
C ALA A 418 -32.28 -18.34 3.49
N THR A 419 -32.19 -19.53 2.92
CA THR A 419 -32.99 -20.70 3.28
C THR A 419 -32.10 -21.78 3.90
N GLY A 420 -32.58 -22.46 4.94
CA GLY A 420 -31.90 -23.57 5.60
C GLY A 420 -32.88 -24.62 6.13
N ALA A 421 -32.40 -25.82 6.48
CA ALA A 421 -33.21 -26.84 7.13
C ALA A 421 -33.59 -26.45 8.57
N THR A 422 -32.81 -25.57 9.19
CA THR A 422 -33.06 -25.00 10.53
C THR A 422 -32.86 -23.49 10.48
N ARG A 423 -33.45 -22.77 11.45
CA ARG A 423 -33.24 -21.32 11.62
C ARG A 423 -31.76 -20.96 11.69
N MET A 424 -30.98 -21.69 12.48
CA MET A 424 -29.53 -21.45 12.61
C MET A 424 -28.78 -21.64 11.29
N GLN A 425 -29.17 -22.63 10.46
CA GLN A 425 -28.56 -22.80 9.14
C GLN A 425 -28.91 -21.63 8.22
N ALA A 426 -30.15 -21.11 8.26
CA ALA A 426 -30.53 -19.92 7.52
C ALA A 426 -29.74 -18.68 7.97
N ILE A 427 -29.57 -18.46 9.29
CA ILE A 427 -28.73 -17.40 9.85
C ILE A 427 -27.28 -17.51 9.37
N ALA A 428 -26.68 -18.70 9.45
CA ALA A 428 -25.31 -18.93 9.02
C ALA A 428 -25.12 -18.64 7.52
N ARG A 429 -26.10 -19.04 6.68
CA ARG A 429 -26.10 -18.75 5.24
C ARG A 429 -26.32 -17.26 4.95
N LEU A 430 -27.21 -16.58 5.69
CA LEU A 430 -27.46 -15.16 5.54
C LEU A 430 -26.24 -14.32 5.92
N ARG A 431 -25.60 -14.63 7.04
CA ARG A 431 -24.34 -13.99 7.47
C ARG A 431 -23.26 -14.16 6.39
N ARG A 432 -23.06 -15.39 5.91
CA ARG A 432 -22.12 -15.67 4.82
C ARG A 432 -22.48 -14.87 3.55
N ALA A 433 -23.73 -14.87 3.14
CA ALA A 433 -24.20 -14.16 1.95
C ALA A 433 -23.99 -12.64 2.08
N LEU A 434 -24.28 -12.05 3.23
CA LEU A 434 -24.02 -10.63 3.48
C LEU A 434 -22.52 -10.33 3.50
N ASN A 435 -21.67 -11.20 4.04
CA ASN A 435 -20.21 -11.01 3.95
C ASN A 435 -19.69 -11.08 2.50
N GLU A 436 -20.18 -12.04 1.70
CA GLU A 436 -19.82 -12.20 0.29
C GLU A 436 -20.40 -11.08 -0.62
N LEU A 437 -21.47 -10.40 -0.20
CA LEU A 437 -22.14 -9.33 -0.95
C LEU A 437 -21.28 -8.06 -0.99
N GLN A 438 -20.72 -7.69 -2.13
CA GLN A 438 -20.05 -6.38 -2.25
C GLN A 438 -21.01 -5.36 -2.83
N VAL A 439 -21.23 -4.26 -2.09
CA VAL A 439 -22.08 -3.15 -2.53
C VAL A 439 -21.43 -1.84 -2.13
N VAL A 440 -21.10 -1.02 -3.12
CA VAL A 440 -20.54 0.31 -2.88
C VAL A 440 -21.39 1.34 -3.59
N VAL A 441 -21.85 2.33 -2.82
CA VAL A 441 -22.61 3.47 -3.31
C VAL A 441 -21.71 4.70 -3.20
N GLU A 442 -21.35 5.28 -4.34
CA GLU A 442 -20.57 6.51 -4.43
C GLU A 442 -21.32 7.65 -3.73
N ASP A 443 -20.65 8.34 -2.79
CA ASP A 443 -21.22 9.39 -1.93
C ASP A 443 -22.43 9.01 -1.08
N GLY A 444 -22.72 7.71 -1.01
CA GLY A 444 -23.77 7.10 -0.22
C GLY A 444 -23.23 6.09 0.80
N ALA A 445 -24.16 5.39 1.44
CA ALA A 445 -23.88 4.36 2.44
C ALA A 445 -24.95 3.27 2.38
N THR A 446 -24.70 2.14 3.03
CA THR A 446 -25.67 1.06 3.15
C THR A 446 -25.82 0.60 4.59
N ASN A 447 -26.97 0.03 4.93
CA ASN A 447 -27.22 -0.58 6.23
C ASN A 447 -26.57 -1.98 6.39
N LYS A 448 -25.75 -2.45 5.44
CA LYS A 448 -25.15 -3.80 5.44
C LYS A 448 -24.41 -4.13 6.75
N ALA A 449 -23.57 -3.22 7.22
CA ALA A 449 -22.77 -3.42 8.43
C ALA A 449 -23.66 -3.65 9.66
N LEU A 450 -24.75 -2.86 9.77
CA LEU A 450 -25.76 -3.05 10.80
C LEU A 450 -26.41 -4.43 10.70
N LEU A 451 -26.79 -4.89 9.50
CA LEU A 451 -27.41 -6.21 9.33
C LEU A 451 -26.49 -7.33 9.84
N LEU A 452 -25.19 -7.26 9.57
CA LEU A 452 -24.21 -8.23 10.06
C LEU A 452 -24.08 -8.21 11.59
N GLU A 453 -24.03 -7.02 12.21
CA GLU A 453 -23.99 -6.90 13.67
C GLU A 453 -25.24 -7.46 14.35
N LEU A 454 -26.42 -7.20 13.79
CA LEU A 454 -27.69 -7.70 14.32
C LEU A 454 -27.77 -9.24 14.28
N LEU A 455 -27.19 -9.88 13.26
CA LEU A 455 -27.12 -11.35 13.15
C LEU A 455 -26.21 -12.00 14.21
N ASP A 456 -25.31 -11.22 14.82
CA ASP A 456 -24.39 -11.70 15.86
C ASP A 456 -24.94 -11.49 17.28
N LEU A 457 -26.01 -10.71 17.45
CA LEU A 457 -26.60 -10.46 18.76
C LEU A 457 -27.28 -11.72 19.32
N PRO A 458 -27.04 -12.06 20.61
CA PRO A 458 -27.69 -13.20 21.26
C PRO A 458 -29.22 -13.17 21.18
N GLY A 459 -29.82 -11.98 21.29
CA GLY A 459 -31.27 -11.81 21.18
C GLY A 459 -31.83 -12.24 19.81
N PHE A 460 -31.11 -11.94 18.72
CA PHE A 460 -31.51 -12.40 17.39
C PHE A 460 -31.32 -13.91 17.23
N ILE A 461 -30.19 -14.44 17.70
CA ILE A 461 -29.86 -15.87 17.60
C ILE A 461 -30.87 -16.74 18.36
N ASN A 462 -31.23 -16.34 19.57
CA ASN A 462 -32.17 -17.06 20.44
C ASN A 462 -33.64 -16.77 20.12
N ALA A 463 -33.91 -15.90 19.14
CA ALA A 463 -35.24 -15.39 18.82
C ALA A 463 -35.93 -14.74 20.03
N GLU A 464 -35.20 -13.99 20.87
CA GLU A 464 -35.69 -13.17 21.99
C GLU A 464 -35.93 -11.73 21.51
N LEU A 465 -36.90 -11.57 20.61
CA LEU A 465 -37.21 -10.34 19.90
C LEU A 465 -38.57 -9.76 20.35
N ASP A 466 -38.77 -8.48 20.10
CA ASP A 466 -40.06 -7.80 20.11
C ASP A 466 -39.96 -6.59 19.20
N THR A 467 -41.08 -5.95 18.91
CA THR A 467 -41.15 -4.79 17.99
C THR A 467 -40.30 -3.59 18.40
N ALA A 468 -39.84 -3.50 19.66
CA ALA A 468 -38.97 -2.43 20.16
C ALA A 468 -37.52 -2.90 20.39
N TRP A 469 -37.19 -4.17 20.12
CA TRP A 469 -35.87 -4.75 20.40
C TRP A 469 -34.73 -4.00 19.71
N LEU A 470 -34.88 -3.70 18.42
CA LEU A 470 -33.85 -3.01 17.65
C LEU A 470 -33.69 -1.55 18.09
N ASP A 471 -34.80 -0.85 18.32
CA ASP A 471 -34.77 0.53 18.83
C ASP A 471 -34.07 0.59 20.21
N ARG A 472 -34.31 -0.38 21.11
CA ARG A 472 -33.58 -0.49 22.38
C ARG A 472 -32.10 -0.79 22.18
N ALA A 473 -31.75 -1.72 21.30
CA ALA A 473 -30.36 -2.09 21.03
C ALA A 473 -29.53 -0.91 20.49
N LEU A 474 -30.13 -0.06 19.66
CA LEU A 474 -29.53 1.18 19.15
C LEU A 474 -29.33 2.22 20.26
N ILE A 475 -30.34 2.44 21.11
CA ILE A 475 -30.25 3.40 22.24
C ILE A 475 -29.19 2.97 23.26
N GLU A 476 -29.07 1.67 23.52
CA GLU A 476 -28.09 1.10 24.44
C GLU A 476 -26.67 1.06 23.87
N GLY A 477 -26.46 1.44 22.59
CA GLY A 477 -25.13 1.43 21.95
C GLY A 477 -24.56 0.02 21.77
N LYS A 478 -25.41 -1.01 21.73
CA LYS A 478 -25.01 -2.41 21.48
C LYS A 478 -24.62 -2.67 20.03
N VAL A 479 -24.95 -1.73 19.15
CA VAL A 479 -24.85 -1.81 17.69
C VAL A 479 -24.36 -0.45 17.18
N GLY A 480 -23.51 -0.42 16.15
CA GLY A 480 -22.88 0.80 15.65
C GLY A 480 -21.52 1.14 16.27
N GLN A 481 -20.91 0.21 17.01
CA GLN A 481 -19.50 0.32 17.40
C GLN A 481 -18.64 -0.07 16.19
N GLY A 482 -18.21 0.92 15.40
CA GLY A 482 -17.53 0.71 14.12
C GLY A 482 -16.46 -0.38 14.17
N ARG A 483 -16.70 -1.51 13.51
CA ARG A 483 -15.71 -2.56 13.31
C ARG A 483 -14.72 -2.10 12.24
N ARG A 484 -13.45 -2.51 12.36
CA ARG A 484 -12.42 -2.26 11.33
C ARG A 484 -12.15 -0.78 11.01
N VAL A 485 -12.40 0.12 11.98
CA VAL A 485 -12.21 1.58 11.79
C VAL A 485 -10.75 1.91 11.47
N PHE A 486 -9.81 1.31 12.20
CA PHE A 486 -8.37 1.50 11.99
C PHE A 486 -7.96 1.08 10.58
N GLU A 487 -8.38 -0.11 10.15
CA GLU A 487 -8.08 -0.66 8.83
C GLU A 487 -8.72 0.18 7.71
N ALA A 488 -9.94 0.67 7.92
CA ALA A 488 -10.62 1.56 6.96
C ALA A 488 -9.92 2.92 6.83
N LEU A 489 -9.47 3.52 7.94
CA LEU A 489 -8.69 4.77 7.93
C LEU A 489 -7.35 4.59 7.22
N CYS A 490 -6.62 3.53 7.56
CA CYS A 490 -5.38 3.17 6.89
C CYS A 490 -5.58 3.01 5.38
N PHE A 491 -6.60 2.26 4.97
CA PHE A 491 -6.87 2.02 3.56
C PHE A 491 -7.34 3.28 2.82
N ALA A 492 -8.19 4.11 3.42
CA ALA A 492 -8.61 5.38 2.83
C ALA A 492 -7.40 6.31 2.60
N ALA A 493 -6.44 6.34 3.54
CA ALA A 493 -5.21 7.10 3.37
C ALA A 493 -4.37 6.58 2.18
N VAL A 494 -4.24 5.25 2.04
CA VAL A 494 -3.58 4.63 0.88
C VAL A 494 -4.29 4.96 -0.43
N VAL A 495 -5.63 4.92 -0.47
CA VAL A 495 -6.43 5.29 -1.65
C VAL A 495 -6.18 6.75 -2.04
N GLN A 496 -6.22 7.66 -1.07
CA GLN A 496 -5.97 9.09 -1.30
C GLN A 496 -4.53 9.33 -1.79
N TYR A 497 -3.54 8.66 -1.19
CA TYR A 497 -2.15 8.69 -1.64
C TYR A 497 -2.01 8.24 -3.10
N ARG A 498 -2.59 7.09 -3.47
CA ARG A 498 -2.50 6.57 -4.84
C ARG A 498 -3.16 7.50 -5.85
N ARG A 499 -4.26 8.16 -5.48
CA ARG A 499 -4.92 9.16 -6.33
C ARG A 499 -3.99 10.34 -6.61
N GLN A 500 -3.34 10.88 -5.58
CA GLN A 500 -2.35 11.94 -5.74
C GLN A 500 -1.17 11.47 -6.61
N ARG A 501 -0.65 10.26 -6.38
CA ARG A 501 0.44 9.71 -7.22
C ARG A 501 0.05 9.48 -8.67
N ARG A 502 -1.18 9.07 -8.95
CA ARG A 502 -1.69 9.00 -10.33
C ARG A 502 -1.65 10.38 -11.00
N ALA A 503 -2.00 11.45 -10.27
CA ALA A 503 -1.89 12.81 -10.80
C ALA A 503 -0.43 13.22 -11.05
N ASP A 504 0.49 12.90 -10.14
CA ASP A 504 1.93 13.18 -10.30
C ASP A 504 2.51 12.48 -11.54
N VAL A 505 2.17 11.19 -11.74
CA VAL A 505 2.60 10.41 -12.91
C VAL A 505 2.08 11.03 -14.21
N GLN A 506 0.82 11.47 -14.23
CA GLN A 506 0.26 12.13 -15.42
C GLN A 506 0.96 13.47 -15.70
N ALA A 507 1.23 14.26 -14.67
CA ALA A 507 1.97 15.52 -14.80
C ALA A 507 3.40 15.27 -15.33
N PHE A 508 4.08 14.23 -14.84
CA PHE A 508 5.40 13.82 -15.34
C PHE A 508 5.38 13.45 -16.82
N LEU A 509 4.41 12.61 -17.25
CA LEU A 509 4.31 12.21 -18.66
C LEU A 509 3.99 13.40 -19.57
N LEU A 510 3.16 14.33 -19.11
CA LEU A 510 2.89 15.57 -19.84
C LEU A 510 4.16 16.44 -19.95
N ALA A 511 4.92 16.58 -18.86
CA ALA A 511 6.19 17.31 -18.89
C ALA A 511 7.22 16.67 -19.82
N ALA A 512 7.25 15.33 -19.90
CA ALA A 512 8.15 14.59 -20.79
C ALA A 512 7.91 14.89 -22.28
N GLN A 513 6.70 15.34 -22.66
CA GLN A 513 6.43 15.80 -24.03
C GLN A 513 7.22 17.05 -24.41
N GLY A 514 7.55 17.90 -23.43
CA GLY A 514 8.33 19.13 -23.61
C GLY A 514 9.85 18.95 -23.50
N GLY A 515 10.34 17.73 -23.23
CA GLY A 515 11.76 17.43 -23.01
C GLY A 515 11.99 16.74 -21.66
N VAL A 516 13.19 16.89 -21.10
CA VAL A 516 13.54 16.29 -19.80
C VAL A 516 12.83 17.03 -18.66
N PRO A 517 11.96 16.38 -17.86
CA PRO A 517 11.33 17.00 -16.71
C PRO A 517 12.38 17.45 -15.67
N GLN A 518 12.23 18.68 -15.15
CA GLN A 518 13.25 19.33 -14.29
C GLN A 518 12.95 19.25 -12.79
N HIS A 519 11.69 19.03 -12.41
CA HIS A 519 11.21 19.13 -11.03
C HIS A 519 10.26 17.99 -10.66
N PRO A 520 10.72 16.72 -10.66
CA PRO A 520 9.92 15.65 -10.06
C PRO A 520 9.70 15.93 -8.56
N PRO A 521 8.59 15.48 -7.98
CA PRO A 521 8.35 15.61 -6.55
C PRO A 521 9.41 14.82 -5.76
N ALA A 522 9.70 15.30 -4.55
CA ALA A 522 10.59 14.59 -3.64
C ALA A 522 9.97 13.25 -3.20
N PRO A 523 10.78 12.19 -2.98
CA PRO A 523 10.34 10.90 -2.45
C PRO A 523 10.09 10.99 -0.95
N VAL A 524 9.19 11.88 -0.54
CA VAL A 524 8.80 12.11 0.85
C VAL A 524 7.39 11.59 1.09
N PRO A 525 7.04 11.28 2.35
CA PRO A 525 5.70 10.87 2.72
C PRO A 525 4.67 11.95 2.36
N LEU A 526 3.44 11.53 2.09
CA LEU A 526 2.32 12.44 1.88
C LEU A 526 1.56 12.61 3.20
N ASP A 527 1.32 13.85 3.59
CA ASP A 527 0.37 14.18 4.66
C ASP A 527 -1.06 14.06 4.11
N VAL A 528 -1.86 13.21 4.73
CA VAL A 528 -3.25 12.92 4.37
C VAL A 528 -4.16 13.26 5.54
N GLU A 529 -4.99 14.28 5.34
CA GLU A 529 -5.97 14.74 6.32
C GLU A 529 -7.33 14.06 6.08
N LEU A 530 -7.73 13.20 7.00
CA LEU A 530 -9.00 12.46 6.96
C LEU A 530 -9.92 12.88 8.10
N SER A 531 -11.22 12.70 7.91
CA SER A 531 -12.22 12.85 8.95
C SER A 531 -13.22 11.70 8.92
N LEU A 532 -13.51 11.15 10.10
CA LEU A 532 -14.51 10.11 10.31
C LEU A 532 -15.33 10.45 11.56
N GLY A 533 -16.66 10.48 11.44
CA GLY A 533 -17.54 10.82 12.56
C GLY A 533 -17.30 12.22 13.16
N GLY A 534 -16.80 13.18 12.37
CA GLY A 534 -16.45 14.53 12.81
C GLY A 534 -15.10 14.66 13.51
N GLN A 535 -14.41 13.55 13.79
CA GLN A 535 -13.04 13.58 14.30
C GLN A 535 -12.06 13.69 13.12
N ARG A 536 -10.99 14.47 13.26
CA ARG A 536 -9.96 14.68 12.23
C ARG A 536 -8.68 13.92 12.59
N LEU A 537 -8.03 13.35 11.58
CA LEU A 537 -6.78 12.62 11.69
C LEU A 537 -5.82 13.08 10.59
N SER A 538 -4.63 13.46 11.00
CA SER A 538 -3.50 13.73 10.11
C SER A 538 -2.64 12.48 10.05
N LEU A 539 -2.57 11.85 8.86
CA LEU A 539 -1.85 10.60 8.64
C LEU A 539 -0.75 10.81 7.61
N LYS A 540 0.47 10.36 7.90
CA LYS A 540 1.54 10.23 6.92
C LYS A 540 1.37 8.91 6.18
N VAL A 541 1.43 8.97 4.86
CA VAL A 541 1.44 7.79 3.98
C VAL A 541 2.76 7.73 3.24
N HIS A 542 3.51 6.66 3.49
CA HIS A 542 4.76 6.34 2.84
C HIS A 542 4.49 5.20 1.86
N ASP A 543 4.76 5.40 0.57
CA ASP A 543 4.86 4.28 -0.36
C ASP A 543 6.22 3.61 -0.16
N PHE A 544 6.18 2.39 0.34
CA PHE A 544 7.33 1.59 0.72
C PHE A 544 7.56 0.43 -0.27
N GLY A 545 6.93 0.48 -1.44
CA GLY A 545 7.04 -0.54 -2.48
C GLY A 545 5.72 -0.73 -3.22
N ALA A 546 5.71 -1.53 -4.30
CA ALA A 546 4.57 -1.64 -5.21
C ALA A 546 3.19 -1.88 -4.54
N THR A 547 3.17 -2.58 -3.40
CA THR A 547 1.93 -2.92 -2.67
C THR A 547 2.03 -2.64 -1.17
N ARG A 548 3.07 -1.96 -0.67
CA ARG A 548 3.33 -1.79 0.77
C ARG A 548 3.37 -0.32 1.13
N TYR A 549 2.70 0.04 2.22
CA TYR A 549 2.56 1.41 2.68
C TYR A 549 2.85 1.48 4.18
N LEU A 550 3.54 2.51 4.65
CA LEU A 550 3.51 2.87 6.08
C LEU A 550 2.47 3.96 6.25
N VAL A 551 1.52 3.77 7.17
CA VAL A 551 0.39 4.68 7.37
C VAL A 551 0.22 4.97 8.84
N GLY A 552 0.26 6.24 9.22
CA GLY A 552 -0.10 6.66 10.57
C GLY A 552 0.30 8.09 10.91
N PRO A 553 -0.06 8.58 12.10
CA PRO A 553 0.52 9.79 12.65
C PRO A 553 2.05 9.69 12.70
N GLU A 554 2.73 10.83 12.72
CA GLU A 554 4.19 10.88 12.78
C GLU A 554 4.72 10.13 14.02
N GLY A 555 5.53 9.10 13.79
CA GLY A 555 6.10 8.23 14.83
C GLY A 555 5.22 7.05 15.27
N GLU A 556 4.02 6.91 14.70
CA GLU A 556 3.07 5.81 14.96
C GLU A 556 2.60 5.16 13.65
N GLU A 557 3.46 5.11 12.63
CA GLU A 557 3.11 4.53 11.33
C GLU A 557 3.08 2.99 11.34
N HIS A 558 2.08 2.42 10.67
CA HIS A 558 1.87 0.96 10.56
C HIS A 558 2.07 0.46 9.13
N LEU A 559 2.67 -0.73 8.98
CA LEU A 559 2.83 -1.39 7.69
C LEU A 559 1.50 -1.98 7.21
N ILE A 560 1.02 -1.47 6.09
CA ILE A 560 -0.19 -1.89 5.39
C ILE A 560 0.22 -2.45 4.03
N LYS A 561 -0.09 -3.72 3.77
CA LYS A 561 -0.01 -4.26 2.41
C LYS A 561 -1.37 -4.13 1.75
N ALA A 562 -1.42 -3.54 0.56
CA ALA A 562 -2.64 -3.38 -0.23
C ALA A 562 -2.38 -3.82 -1.68
N GLU A 563 -3.00 -4.93 -2.08
CA GLU A 563 -3.05 -5.40 -3.46
C GLU A 563 -4.39 -5.01 -4.06
N PHE A 564 -4.40 -4.36 -5.21
CA PHE A 564 -5.63 -3.85 -5.82
C PHE A 564 -6.03 -4.74 -6.99
N ASP A 565 -7.16 -5.43 -6.85
CA ASP A 565 -7.67 -6.41 -7.81
C ASP A 565 -8.58 -5.77 -8.88
N GLY A 566 -8.77 -4.45 -8.81
CA GLY A 566 -9.60 -3.67 -9.73
C GLY A 566 -9.62 -2.19 -9.37
N GLU A 567 -10.57 -1.46 -9.95
CA GLU A 567 -10.76 -0.03 -9.65
C GLU A 567 -11.35 0.22 -8.26
N HIS A 568 -12.18 -0.71 -7.76
CA HIS A 568 -12.96 -0.56 -6.54
C HIS A 568 -12.77 -1.70 -5.53
N SER A 569 -11.78 -2.57 -5.74
CA SER A 569 -11.51 -3.72 -4.87
C SER A 569 -10.02 -3.84 -4.57
N ALA A 570 -9.73 -4.32 -3.36
CA ALA A 570 -8.39 -4.61 -2.90
C ALA A 570 -8.39 -5.74 -1.87
N THR A 571 -7.28 -6.46 -1.80
CA THR A 571 -6.92 -7.30 -0.66
C THR A 571 -5.95 -6.52 0.23
N LEU A 572 -6.25 -6.45 1.53
CA LEU A 572 -5.40 -5.81 2.53
C LEU A 572 -4.75 -6.84 3.44
N TRP A 573 -3.54 -6.54 3.91
CA TRP A 573 -2.96 -7.20 5.05
C TRP A 573 -2.57 -6.16 6.10
N VAL A 574 -3.19 -6.28 7.27
CA VAL A 574 -2.95 -5.40 8.42
C VAL A 574 -2.62 -6.30 9.60
N ALA A 575 -1.47 -6.07 10.25
CA ALA A 575 -0.98 -6.89 11.35
C ALA A 575 -0.97 -8.42 11.07
N GLY A 576 -0.77 -8.82 9.82
CA GLY A 576 -0.74 -10.23 9.38
C GLY A 576 -2.11 -10.85 9.05
N GLU A 577 -3.21 -10.14 9.29
CA GLU A 577 -4.56 -10.57 8.92
C GLU A 577 -4.86 -10.16 7.47
N ARG A 578 -5.36 -11.10 6.66
CA ARG A 578 -5.84 -10.84 5.30
C ARG A 578 -7.30 -10.38 5.36
N LEU A 579 -7.60 -9.21 4.81
CA LEU A 579 -8.92 -8.58 4.80
C LEU A 579 -9.32 -8.26 3.36
N ASP A 580 -10.58 -8.47 3.02
CA ASP A 580 -11.10 -8.06 1.71
C ASP A 580 -11.67 -6.64 1.82
N ALA A 581 -11.31 -5.78 0.87
CA ALA A 581 -11.69 -4.38 0.85
C ALA A 581 -12.38 -3.98 -0.45
N ALA A 582 -13.49 -3.25 -0.34
CA ALA A 582 -14.11 -2.56 -1.45
C ALA A 582 -14.10 -1.05 -1.18
N TYR A 583 -13.97 -0.22 -2.23
CA TYR A 583 -13.99 1.22 -2.05
C TYR A 583 -14.49 1.99 -3.27
N ALA A 584 -15.07 3.15 -3.01
CA ALA A 584 -15.35 4.15 -4.04
C ALA A 584 -14.92 5.52 -3.53
N TYR A 585 -14.49 6.36 -4.48
CA TYR A 585 -14.18 7.75 -4.22
C TYR A 585 -15.29 8.60 -4.82
N GLY A 586 -15.86 9.51 -4.04
CA GLY A 586 -16.84 10.50 -4.49
C GLY A 586 -16.54 11.91 -3.97
N ASP A 587 -17.47 12.83 -4.15
CA ASP A 587 -17.35 14.24 -3.73
C ASP A 587 -17.24 14.43 -2.22
N LYS A 588 -17.82 13.51 -1.43
CA LYS A 588 -17.79 13.52 0.03
C LYS A 588 -16.54 12.87 0.60
N GLY A 589 -15.90 11.97 -0.14
CA GLY A 589 -14.67 11.30 0.29
C GLY A 589 -14.51 9.87 -0.21
N VAL A 590 -13.88 9.03 0.60
CA VAL A 590 -13.68 7.62 0.31
C VAL A 590 -14.70 6.81 1.11
N THR A 591 -15.59 6.11 0.43
CA THR A 591 -16.39 5.05 1.05
C THR A 591 -15.58 3.77 0.98
N VAL A 592 -15.32 3.15 2.13
CA VAL A 592 -14.52 1.93 2.29
C VAL A 592 -15.36 0.88 2.98
N GLU A 593 -15.34 -0.35 2.46
CA GLU A 593 -15.86 -1.53 3.13
C GLU A 593 -14.70 -2.49 3.42
N ILE A 594 -14.51 -2.89 4.69
CA ILE A 594 -13.50 -3.86 5.12
C ILE A 594 -14.21 -5.05 5.80
N ASP A 595 -14.11 -6.25 5.24
CA ASP A 595 -14.77 -7.46 5.77
C ASP A 595 -16.26 -7.26 6.14
N GLY A 596 -17.00 -6.52 5.31
CA GLY A 596 -18.41 -6.21 5.53
C GLY A 596 -18.71 -5.01 6.43
N ALA A 597 -17.69 -4.37 7.01
CA ALA A 597 -17.83 -3.12 7.77
C ALA A 597 -17.63 -1.90 6.85
N MET A 598 -18.67 -1.09 6.68
CA MET A 598 -18.66 0.07 5.79
C MET A 598 -18.39 1.36 6.56
N HIS A 599 -17.54 2.21 5.99
CA HIS A 599 -17.09 3.50 6.52
C HIS A 599 -17.11 4.55 5.41
N THR A 600 -17.59 5.76 5.71
CA THR A 600 -17.43 6.91 4.80
C THR A 600 -16.44 7.87 5.45
N ILE A 601 -15.28 8.03 4.82
CA ILE A 601 -14.16 8.81 5.34
C ILE A 601 -14.00 10.04 4.46
N GLU A 602 -14.22 11.21 5.05
CA GLU A 602 -14.20 12.49 4.35
C GLU A 602 -12.78 13.07 4.34
N PRO A 603 -12.33 13.77 3.28
CA PRO A 603 -11.13 14.60 3.37
C PRO A 603 -11.42 15.74 4.35
N ALA A 604 -10.55 16.00 5.32
CA ALA A 604 -10.79 17.08 6.27
C ALA A 604 -10.75 18.44 5.54
N SER A 605 -11.92 19.05 5.32
CA SER A 605 -12.07 20.22 4.43
C SER A 605 -11.73 21.57 5.08
N GLY A 606 -10.83 21.62 6.06
CA GLY A 606 -10.32 22.87 6.63
C GLY A 606 -11.39 23.88 7.07
N GLY A 607 -12.52 23.39 7.63
CA GLY A 607 -13.61 24.22 8.15
C GLY A 607 -14.80 24.49 7.22
N ALA A 608 -14.81 23.96 5.99
CA ALA A 608 -15.99 24.06 5.13
C ALA A 608 -17.15 23.14 5.57
N VAL A 609 -18.28 23.71 5.97
CA VAL A 609 -19.56 23.03 6.24
C VAL A 609 -20.35 22.92 4.94
N LYS A 610 -20.61 21.68 4.53
CA LYS A 610 -21.24 21.33 3.26
C LYS A 610 -22.68 20.84 3.45
N ALA A 611 -23.49 20.94 2.40
CA ALA A 611 -24.81 20.33 2.34
C ALA A 611 -24.66 18.78 2.36
N PRO A 612 -25.29 18.06 3.31
CA PRO A 612 -25.13 16.61 3.44
C PRO A 612 -25.84 15.81 2.34
N ALA A 613 -26.87 16.39 1.72
CA ALA A 613 -27.66 15.81 0.63
C ALA A 613 -28.20 16.96 -0.25
N PRO A 614 -28.72 16.68 -1.46
CA PRO A 614 -29.43 17.69 -2.22
C PRO A 614 -30.69 18.11 -1.43
N ALA A 615 -30.85 19.40 -1.18
CA ALA A 615 -31.89 19.92 -0.30
C ALA A 615 -32.28 21.35 -0.66
N MET A 616 -33.42 21.82 -0.17
CA MET A 616 -33.78 23.24 -0.18
C MET A 616 -33.30 23.88 1.13
N VAL A 617 -32.66 25.05 1.06
CA VAL A 617 -32.32 25.82 2.27
C VAL A 617 -33.58 26.52 2.78
N VAL A 618 -34.14 26.06 3.90
CA VAL A 618 -35.35 26.65 4.51
C VAL A 618 -35.00 27.95 5.22
N GLN A 619 -33.90 27.95 6.00
CA GLN A 619 -33.53 29.07 6.85
C GLN A 619 -32.02 29.09 7.12
N VAL A 620 -31.42 30.27 7.13
CA VAL A 620 -30.03 30.50 7.58
C VAL A 620 -30.07 31.19 8.94
N LEU A 621 -29.37 30.65 9.94
CA LEU A 621 -29.43 31.07 11.34
C LEU A 621 -28.16 31.78 11.83
N VAL A 622 -27.12 31.85 10.99
CA VAL A 622 -25.83 32.46 11.33
C VAL A 622 -25.41 33.53 10.32
N GLN A 623 -24.47 34.39 10.72
CA GLN A 623 -23.89 35.46 9.90
C GLN A 623 -22.36 35.39 9.87
N GLU A 624 -21.75 35.96 8.83
CA GLU A 624 -20.29 36.11 8.77
C GLU A 624 -19.76 36.92 9.96
N GLY A 625 -18.65 36.45 10.55
CA GLY A 625 -18.05 36.99 11.77
C GLY A 625 -18.63 36.43 13.07
N GLN A 626 -19.70 35.63 13.03
CA GLN A 626 -20.32 35.05 14.23
C GLN A 626 -19.49 33.89 14.78
N SER A 627 -19.23 33.88 16.09
CA SER A 627 -18.66 32.73 16.77
C SER A 627 -19.76 31.69 17.03
N VAL A 628 -19.49 30.44 16.70
CA VAL A 628 -20.39 29.29 16.89
C VAL A 628 -19.66 28.20 17.66
N GLN A 629 -20.39 27.45 18.49
CA GLN A 629 -19.87 26.25 19.15
C GLN A 629 -20.20 25.00 18.33
N ALA A 630 -19.38 23.96 18.45
CA ALA A 630 -19.69 22.65 17.88
C ALA A 630 -21.09 22.19 18.35
N GLY A 631 -21.96 21.81 17.41
CA GLY A 631 -23.35 21.46 17.66
C GLY A 631 -24.36 22.62 17.55
N ASP A 632 -23.92 23.87 17.42
CA ASP A 632 -24.82 25.01 17.19
C ASP A 632 -25.49 24.90 15.82
N ARG A 633 -26.77 25.26 15.72
CA ARG A 633 -27.51 25.20 14.45
C ARG A 633 -27.12 26.36 13.55
N LEU A 634 -26.53 26.04 12.39
CA LEU A 634 -26.10 27.02 11.39
C LEU A 634 -27.24 27.38 10.43
N LEU A 635 -27.96 26.38 9.94
CA LEU A 635 -29.06 26.54 8.98
C LEU A 635 -30.03 25.35 9.04
N THR A 636 -31.16 25.44 8.37
CA THR A 636 -32.18 24.39 8.25
C THR A 636 -32.35 24.04 6.78
N LEU A 637 -32.28 22.76 6.47
CA LEU A 637 -32.48 22.20 5.15
C LEU A 637 -33.80 21.42 5.11
N GLU A 638 -34.42 21.32 3.93
CA GLU A 638 -35.54 20.43 3.67
C GLU A 638 -35.16 19.47 2.54
N ALA A 639 -35.20 18.17 2.86
CA ALA A 639 -34.99 17.09 1.89
C ALA A 639 -36.02 15.98 2.18
N MET A 640 -36.60 15.39 1.14
CA MET A 640 -37.58 14.29 1.27
C MET A 640 -38.75 14.61 2.25
N LYS A 641 -39.25 15.85 2.27
CA LYS A 641 -40.32 16.34 3.18
C LYS A 641 -39.95 16.29 4.67
N LEU A 642 -38.67 16.21 4.99
CA LEU A 642 -38.13 16.26 6.34
C LEU A 642 -37.26 17.51 6.49
N GLU A 643 -37.52 18.29 7.54
CA GLU A 643 -36.62 19.36 7.97
C GLU A 643 -35.42 18.78 8.72
N MET A 644 -34.22 19.15 8.29
CA MET A 644 -32.97 18.73 8.89
C MET A 644 -32.16 19.96 9.35
N PRO A 645 -31.81 20.04 10.64
CA PRO A 645 -30.88 21.05 11.12
C PRO A 645 -29.47 20.75 10.59
N LEU A 646 -28.79 21.74 10.02
CA LEU A 646 -27.36 21.69 9.74
C LEU A 646 -26.61 22.37 10.89
N LEU A 647 -25.80 21.60 11.60
CA LEU A 647 -25.09 22.02 12.80
C LEU A 647 -23.63 22.38 12.49
N ALA A 648 -23.03 23.19 13.35
CA ALA A 648 -21.62 23.53 13.32
C ALA A 648 -20.81 22.28 13.66
N THR A 649 -19.90 21.90 12.77
CA THR A 649 -19.03 20.73 12.94
C THR A 649 -17.93 20.95 13.96
N GLU A 650 -17.56 22.22 14.19
CA GLU A 650 -16.53 22.61 15.16
C GLU A 650 -16.85 23.99 15.75
N SER A 651 -16.27 24.29 16.90
CA SER A 651 -16.32 25.63 17.48
C SER A 651 -15.36 26.54 16.73
N GLY A 652 -15.85 27.66 16.23
CA GLY A 652 -15.03 28.55 15.39
C GLY A 652 -15.77 29.80 14.97
N LEU A 653 -15.09 30.62 14.19
CA LEU A 653 -15.65 31.84 13.60
C LEU A 653 -16.26 31.51 12.23
N VAL A 654 -17.50 31.92 11.99
CA VAL A 654 -18.12 31.84 10.65
C VAL A 654 -17.41 32.83 9.74
N ARG A 655 -16.60 32.33 8.81
CA ARG A 655 -15.82 33.15 7.87
C ARG A 655 -16.61 33.55 6.64
N ALA A 656 -17.48 32.67 6.15
CA ALA A 656 -18.33 32.94 5.00
C ALA A 656 -19.65 32.17 5.07
N VAL A 657 -20.74 32.77 4.59
CA VAL A 657 -22.03 32.09 4.36
C VAL A 657 -22.33 32.15 2.86
N LEU A 658 -22.31 30.99 2.20
CA LEU A 658 -22.31 30.84 0.74
C LEU A 658 -23.68 30.45 0.15
N CYS A 659 -24.75 30.51 0.95
CA CYS A 659 -26.10 30.15 0.54
C CYS A 659 -27.15 31.16 1.01
N ASN A 660 -28.32 31.12 0.36
CA ASN A 660 -29.49 31.94 0.70
C ASN A 660 -30.70 31.06 1.05
N PRO A 661 -31.67 31.55 1.87
CA PRO A 661 -32.97 30.90 2.03
C PRO A 661 -33.68 30.69 0.68
N ASN A 662 -34.45 29.61 0.56
CA ASN A 662 -35.13 29.10 -0.64
C ASN A 662 -34.20 28.75 -1.82
N GLN A 663 -32.93 28.47 -1.55
CA GLN A 663 -31.98 28.00 -2.55
C GLN A 663 -31.92 26.47 -2.58
N GLN A 664 -32.05 25.87 -3.76
CA GLN A 664 -31.73 24.46 -3.97
C GLN A 664 -30.20 24.28 -3.93
N VAL A 665 -29.73 23.36 -3.10
CA VAL A 665 -28.31 23.03 -2.94
C VAL A 665 -28.08 21.55 -3.26
N ASN A 666 -26.92 21.25 -3.82
CA ASN A 666 -26.49 19.88 -4.11
C ASN A 666 -25.74 19.27 -2.93
N ALA A 667 -25.70 17.94 -2.83
CA ALA A 667 -24.83 17.27 -1.86
C ALA A 667 -23.37 17.72 -2.04
N GLY A 668 -22.66 17.92 -0.93
CA GLY A 668 -21.27 18.35 -0.91
C GLY A 668 -21.05 19.85 -1.21
N GLN A 669 -22.09 20.59 -1.62
CA GLN A 669 -21.98 22.03 -1.85
C GLN A 669 -21.65 22.76 -0.54
N VAL A 670 -20.58 23.56 -0.52
CA VAL A 670 -20.18 24.34 0.66
C VAL A 670 -21.22 25.42 0.93
N LEU A 671 -21.76 25.44 2.15
CA LEU A 671 -22.79 26.38 2.58
C LEU A 671 -22.26 27.41 3.57
N VAL A 672 -21.37 26.98 4.48
CA VAL A 672 -20.76 27.85 5.49
C VAL A 672 -19.28 27.48 5.59
N VAL A 673 -18.39 28.45 5.77
CA VAL A 673 -16.97 28.22 6.06
C VAL A 673 -16.69 28.67 7.48
N LEU A 674 -16.17 27.78 8.30
CA LEU A 674 -15.73 28.03 9.66
C LEU A 674 -14.20 28.16 9.70
N GLU A 675 -13.70 29.02 10.57
CA GLU A 675 -12.29 29.12 10.94
C GLU A 675 -12.16 28.69 12.40
N ALA A 676 -11.42 27.59 12.63
CA ALA A 676 -11.26 27.02 13.97
C ALA A 676 -10.44 27.99 14.86
N ASN A 677 -10.81 28.10 16.14
CA ASN A 677 -9.96 28.77 17.13
C ASN A 677 -8.74 27.89 17.43
N GLU A 678 -7.54 28.43 17.26
CA GLU A 678 -6.25 27.72 17.44
C GLU A 678 -6.04 27.13 18.86
N ASP A 679 -6.86 27.48 19.84
CA ASP A 679 -6.73 27.04 21.24
C ASP A 679 -7.37 25.67 21.57
N ALA A 680 -7.94 24.96 20.58
CA ALA A 680 -8.56 23.62 20.79
C ALA A 680 -7.71 22.45 20.26
N GLY A 681 -6.39 22.61 20.13
CA GLY A 681 -5.43 21.54 19.78
C GLY A 681 -5.19 20.50 20.90
N GLY A 682 -6.23 20.11 21.63
CA GLY A 682 -6.18 19.09 22.68
C GLY A 682 -6.67 17.73 22.16
N SER A 683 -5.74 16.77 22.05
CA SER A 683 -5.91 15.32 21.87
C SER A 683 -7.35 14.78 21.75
N THR A 684 -7.87 14.63 20.53
CA THR A 684 -9.13 13.88 20.28
C THR A 684 -9.01 12.80 19.21
N GLY A 685 -7.83 12.57 18.61
CA GLY A 685 -7.58 11.46 17.66
C GLY A 685 -7.21 10.12 18.31
N ALA A 686 -6.95 10.10 19.62
CA ALA A 686 -6.43 8.92 20.33
C ALA A 686 -7.44 7.77 20.49
N GLU A 687 -8.74 8.00 20.32
CA GLU A 687 -9.76 6.94 20.41
C GLU A 687 -9.95 6.19 19.07
N LEU A 688 -9.69 6.83 17.92
CA LEU A 688 -9.81 6.20 16.60
C LEU A 688 -8.55 5.46 16.17
N TRP A 689 -7.38 5.92 16.65
CA TRP A 689 -6.09 5.32 16.35
C TRP A 689 -5.65 4.41 17.50
N VAL A 690 -6.01 3.13 17.42
CA VAL A 690 -5.53 2.11 18.35
C VAL A 690 -4.29 1.47 17.72
N THR A 691 -3.11 1.63 18.32
CA THR A 691 -1.83 1.11 17.82
C THR A 691 -1.83 -0.43 17.75
N PRO A 692 -2.08 -1.09 16.61
CA PRO A 692 -2.01 -2.54 16.57
C PRO A 692 -0.58 -2.89 16.16
N VAL A 693 0.20 -3.32 17.15
CA VAL A 693 1.47 -4.04 16.99
C VAL A 693 2.53 -3.29 16.16
N THR A 694 3.61 -2.86 16.84
CA THR A 694 4.82 -2.38 16.17
C THR A 694 5.41 -3.46 15.27
N SER A 695 5.77 -3.07 14.04
CA SER A 695 6.47 -3.94 13.10
C SER A 695 7.76 -4.48 13.73
N THR A 696 8.25 -5.63 13.26
CA THR A 696 9.52 -6.20 13.75
C THR A 696 10.70 -5.23 13.53
N LEU A 697 10.67 -4.49 12.42
CA LEU A 697 11.65 -3.45 12.09
C LEU A 697 11.59 -2.27 13.09
N GLN A 698 10.40 -1.77 13.41
CA GLN A 698 10.22 -0.71 14.41
C GLN A 698 10.74 -1.16 15.78
N ARG A 699 10.42 -2.39 16.20
CA ARG A 699 10.94 -2.97 17.46
C ARG A 699 12.47 -3.07 17.51
N ILE A 700 13.12 -3.27 16.37
CA ILE A 700 14.59 -3.31 16.27
C ILE A 700 15.16 -1.89 16.32
N PHE A 701 14.54 -0.93 15.63
CA PHE A 701 14.98 0.47 15.64
C PHE A 701 14.75 1.17 16.97
N ASP A 702 13.63 0.92 17.64
CA ASP A 702 13.29 1.43 18.98
C ASP A 702 14.29 0.95 20.05
N ALA A 703 14.91 -0.21 19.83
CA ALA A 703 15.90 -0.80 20.72
C ALA A 703 17.33 -0.23 20.53
N GLY A 704 17.55 0.65 19.53
CA GLY A 704 18.80 1.35 19.27
C GLY A 704 19.86 0.55 18.50
N PRO A 705 21.02 1.17 18.18
CA PRO A 705 22.03 0.59 17.27
C PRO A 705 22.65 -0.73 17.78
N GLU A 706 22.75 -0.91 19.10
CA GLU A 706 23.22 -2.16 19.74
C GLU A 706 22.26 -3.34 19.52
N ALA A 707 21.00 -3.08 19.15
CA ALA A 707 20.00 -4.11 18.89
C ALA A 707 20.31 -4.95 17.64
N MET A 708 21.16 -4.50 16.72
CA MET A 708 21.50 -5.31 15.53
C MET A 708 22.40 -6.51 15.84
N MET A 709 23.17 -6.49 16.93
CA MET A 709 23.79 -7.72 17.47
C MET A 709 22.73 -8.74 17.89
N ARG A 710 21.47 -8.33 18.11
CA ARG A 710 20.37 -9.24 18.41
C ARG A 710 19.85 -9.97 17.17
N ILE A 711 19.93 -9.42 15.95
CA ILE A 711 19.52 -10.13 14.72
C ILE A 711 20.35 -11.41 14.54
N ASP A 712 21.64 -11.35 14.86
CA ASP A 712 22.53 -12.51 14.88
C ASP A 712 22.13 -13.55 15.96
N SER A 713 21.41 -13.11 17.00
CA SER A 713 20.87 -13.96 18.06
C SER A 713 19.40 -14.38 17.90
N LEU A 714 18.68 -13.85 16.89
CA LEU A 714 17.31 -14.25 16.57
C LEU A 714 17.30 -15.66 15.95
N ASP A 715 16.19 -16.37 16.13
CA ASP A 715 15.94 -17.61 15.39
C ASP A 715 15.87 -17.35 13.86
N ASP A 716 16.02 -18.40 13.06
CA ASP A 716 16.11 -18.28 11.61
C ASP A 716 14.89 -17.60 10.97
N THR A 717 13.69 -17.79 11.52
CA THR A 717 12.47 -17.21 10.94
C THR A 717 12.40 -15.72 11.24
N GLN A 718 12.60 -15.35 12.51
CA GLN A 718 12.59 -13.96 12.96
C GLN A 718 13.70 -13.13 12.29
N ALA A 719 14.90 -13.72 12.12
CA ALA A 719 16.00 -13.06 11.43
C ALA A 719 15.71 -12.87 9.94
N THR A 720 15.11 -13.87 9.28
CA THR A 720 14.75 -13.78 7.85
C THR A 720 13.70 -12.70 7.61
N ASP A 721 12.66 -12.64 8.44
CA ASP A 721 11.61 -11.62 8.32
C ASP A 721 12.17 -10.21 8.55
N ALA A 722 12.94 -10.02 9.63
CA ALA A 722 13.55 -8.73 9.95
C ALA A 722 14.51 -8.23 8.88
N LEU A 723 15.38 -9.11 8.35
CA LEU A 723 16.28 -8.76 7.26
C LEU A 723 15.52 -8.52 5.96
N GLY A 724 14.48 -9.31 5.67
CA GLY A 724 13.60 -9.11 4.51
C GLY A 724 12.97 -7.72 4.49
N ASP A 725 12.41 -7.28 5.62
CA ASP A 725 11.84 -5.95 5.75
C ASP A 725 12.89 -4.84 5.58
N LEU A 726 14.10 -5.01 6.15
CA LEU A 726 15.21 -4.07 5.97
C LEU A 726 15.66 -3.97 4.49
N TRP A 727 15.76 -5.11 3.80
CA TRP A 727 16.14 -5.15 2.38
C TRP A 727 15.11 -4.48 1.50
N GLU A 728 13.82 -4.71 1.77
CA GLU A 728 12.76 -4.04 1.05
C GLU A 728 12.78 -2.53 1.28
N ALA A 729 13.02 -2.10 2.52
CA ALA A 729 13.16 -0.70 2.87
C ALA A 729 14.30 0.01 2.12
N ILE A 730 15.49 -0.60 2.12
CA ILE A 730 16.65 -0.07 1.39
C ILE A 730 16.38 -0.10 -0.12
N ARG A 731 15.75 -1.17 -0.64
CA ARG A 731 15.36 -1.27 -2.04
C ARG A 731 14.35 -0.19 -2.43
N SER A 732 13.47 0.24 -1.53
CA SER A 732 12.51 1.31 -1.80
C SER A 732 13.22 2.66 -2.00
N VAL A 733 14.21 2.97 -1.16
CA VAL A 733 15.15 4.09 -1.43
C VAL A 733 15.84 3.88 -2.79
N LEU A 734 16.33 2.66 -2.97
CA LEU A 734 16.85 1.97 -4.15
C LEU A 734 16.05 2.13 -5.44
N LEU A 735 14.81 2.60 -5.38
CA LEU A 735 13.87 2.64 -6.50
C LEU A 735 13.09 3.97 -6.58
N GLY A 736 13.37 4.92 -5.67
CA GLY A 736 12.70 6.24 -5.68
C GLY A 736 11.31 6.23 -5.06
N TYR A 737 11.01 5.23 -4.23
CA TYR A 737 9.85 5.20 -3.34
C TYR A 737 10.07 6.13 -2.14
N ASP A 738 9.02 6.31 -1.34
CA ASP A 738 9.01 7.32 -0.27
C ASP A 738 9.73 6.78 0.97
N VAL A 739 10.52 7.64 1.61
CA VAL A 739 11.38 7.23 2.73
C VAL A 739 11.25 8.22 3.87
N SER A 740 11.07 7.72 5.11
CA SER A 740 11.10 8.58 6.29
C SER A 740 12.54 9.04 6.59
N GLY A 741 12.70 10.27 7.09
CA GLY A 741 14.01 10.78 7.48
C GLY A 741 14.64 9.96 8.62
N GLU A 742 13.81 9.39 9.49
CA GLU A 742 14.22 8.51 10.57
C GLU A 742 14.79 7.19 10.04
N PHE A 743 14.06 6.50 9.15
CA PHE A 743 14.54 5.25 8.53
C PHE A 743 15.88 5.48 7.81
N ALA A 744 15.98 6.55 7.01
CA ALA A 744 17.21 6.88 6.30
C ALA A 744 18.40 7.04 7.26
N SER A 745 18.19 7.73 8.40
CA SER A 745 19.21 7.95 9.41
C SER A 745 19.61 6.64 10.10
N GLN A 746 18.64 5.79 10.44
CA GLN A 746 18.86 4.49 11.08
C GLN A 746 19.58 3.51 10.14
N ALA A 747 19.19 3.44 8.86
CA ALA A 747 19.84 2.60 7.86
C ALA A 747 21.29 3.03 7.60
N SER A 748 21.56 4.34 7.52
CA SER A 748 22.93 4.85 7.41
C SER A 748 23.77 4.55 8.65
N LEU A 749 23.20 4.69 9.85
CA LEU A 749 23.90 4.37 11.11
C LEU A 749 24.22 2.87 11.22
N LEU A 750 23.25 2.03 10.85
CA LEU A 750 23.39 0.59 10.80
C LEU A 750 24.55 0.16 9.89
N LEU A 751 24.47 0.51 8.61
CA LEU A 751 25.47 0.08 7.62
C LEU A 751 26.80 0.83 7.75
N GLY A 752 26.82 1.98 8.45
CA GLY A 752 27.96 2.89 8.58
C GLY A 752 28.96 2.59 9.69
N GLY A 753 28.68 1.62 10.58
CA GLY A 753 29.65 1.26 11.63
C GLY A 753 29.14 0.41 12.79
N ALA A 754 27.87 -0.02 12.80
CA ALA A 754 27.33 -0.88 13.85
C ALA A 754 27.51 -2.39 13.59
N LEU A 755 27.92 -2.76 12.36
CA LEU A 755 28.07 -4.16 11.96
C LEU A 755 29.54 -4.57 12.00
N ASP A 756 29.86 -5.54 12.85
CA ASP A 756 31.12 -6.28 12.82
C ASP A 756 30.86 -7.71 12.33
N PHE A 757 31.11 -7.95 11.05
CA PHE A 757 30.85 -9.26 10.44
C PHE A 757 31.83 -10.34 10.92
N GLU A 758 33.01 -9.98 11.44
CA GLU A 758 33.99 -10.96 11.94
C GLU A 758 33.54 -11.57 13.27
N GLU A 759 32.76 -10.83 14.08
CA GLU A 759 32.22 -11.30 15.36
C GLU A 759 30.81 -11.95 15.25
N MET A 760 30.17 -11.88 14.09
CA MET A 760 28.83 -12.47 13.87
C MET A 760 28.87 -14.00 13.75
N LYS A 761 27.85 -14.67 14.30
CA LYS A 761 27.64 -16.12 14.16
C LYS A 761 27.11 -16.52 12.79
N HIS A 762 26.28 -15.67 12.18
CA HIS A 762 25.58 -15.98 10.93
C HIS A 762 25.73 -14.88 9.85
N PRO A 763 26.95 -14.46 9.48
CA PRO A 763 27.18 -13.40 8.51
C PRO A 763 26.59 -13.70 7.12
N GLN A 764 26.46 -14.97 6.74
CA GLN A 764 25.84 -15.41 5.47
C GLN A 764 24.37 -14.97 5.30
N ARG A 765 23.65 -14.65 6.38
CA ARG A 765 22.26 -14.14 6.31
C ARG A 765 22.18 -12.79 5.56
N TRP A 766 23.29 -12.08 5.44
CA TRP A 766 23.40 -10.77 4.79
C TRP A 766 23.70 -10.83 3.28
N LEU A 767 23.84 -12.03 2.71
CA LEU A 767 24.08 -12.22 1.28
C LEU A 767 23.08 -11.49 0.34
N PRO A 768 21.77 -11.34 0.68
CA PRO A 768 20.81 -10.61 -0.16
C PRO A 768 21.16 -9.13 -0.39
N VAL A 769 22.09 -8.53 0.37
CA VAL A 769 22.62 -7.18 0.10
C VAL A 769 23.16 -7.05 -1.33
N VAL A 770 23.65 -8.14 -1.92
CA VAL A 770 24.13 -8.13 -3.31
C VAL A 770 23.02 -7.78 -4.31
N ASP A 771 21.78 -8.19 -4.07
CA ASP A 771 20.65 -7.85 -4.93
C ASP A 771 20.31 -6.36 -4.87
N LEU A 772 20.61 -5.68 -3.76
CA LEU A 772 20.45 -4.23 -3.64
C LEU A 772 21.48 -3.48 -4.50
N LEU A 773 22.71 -3.99 -4.61
CA LEU A 773 23.73 -3.44 -5.51
C LEU A 773 23.34 -3.66 -6.98
N ARG A 774 22.79 -4.83 -7.32
CA ARG A 774 22.24 -5.10 -8.66
C ARG A 774 21.11 -4.15 -9.01
N CYS A 775 20.16 -3.97 -8.09
CA CYS A 775 19.06 -3.02 -8.23
C CYS A 775 19.55 -1.60 -8.50
N PHE A 776 20.54 -1.12 -7.73
CA PHE A 776 21.12 0.20 -7.98
C PHE A 776 21.74 0.31 -9.37
N ALA A 777 22.54 -0.68 -9.79
CA ALA A 777 23.21 -0.69 -11.09
C ALA A 777 22.23 -0.76 -12.28
N ASP A 778 21.21 -1.62 -12.20
CA ASP A 778 20.18 -1.77 -13.24
C ASP A 778 19.37 -0.48 -13.46
N VAL A 779 19.11 0.29 -12.41
CA VAL A 779 18.46 1.60 -12.56
C VAL A 779 19.45 2.65 -13.06
N GLN A 780 20.69 2.63 -12.58
CA GLN A 780 21.70 3.64 -12.93
C GLN A 780 22.09 3.59 -14.42
N VAL A 781 22.12 2.40 -15.03
CA VAL A 781 22.49 2.23 -16.44
C VAL A 781 21.56 2.97 -17.41
N LEU A 782 20.28 3.13 -17.06
CA LEU A 782 19.29 3.87 -17.87
C LEU A 782 19.64 5.35 -18.04
N PHE A 783 20.50 5.89 -17.17
CA PHE A 783 20.87 7.29 -17.14
C PHE A 783 22.32 7.52 -17.60
N ASP A 784 22.92 6.55 -18.29
CA ASP A 784 24.22 6.73 -18.94
C ASP A 784 24.13 7.86 -20.00
N ARG A 785 25.07 8.80 -19.90
CA ARG A 785 25.19 9.95 -20.80
C ARG A 785 26.22 9.72 -21.91
N THR A 786 26.92 8.59 -21.88
CA THR A 786 27.88 8.19 -22.90
C THR A 786 27.12 7.86 -24.20
N PRO A 787 27.43 8.52 -25.33
CA PRO A 787 26.76 8.23 -26.60
C PRO A 787 27.11 6.82 -27.09
N ARG A 788 26.11 6.05 -27.53
CA ARG A 788 26.35 4.75 -28.19
C ARG A 788 26.70 4.97 -29.66
N ALA A 789 27.65 4.17 -30.16
CA ALA A 789 28.00 4.12 -31.58
C ALA A 789 27.22 2.99 -32.28
N GLU A 790 25.90 3.15 -32.43
CA GLU A 790 25.07 2.23 -33.22
C GLU A 790 24.31 3.00 -34.29
N GLY A 791 24.72 2.86 -35.56
CA GLY A 791 24.04 3.47 -36.72
C GLY A 791 24.39 4.94 -36.98
N ALA A 792 23.49 5.66 -37.68
CA ALA A 792 23.71 7.01 -38.21
C ALA A 792 23.54 8.16 -37.17
N SER A 793 23.21 7.86 -35.92
CA SER A 793 23.04 8.86 -34.84
C SER A 793 23.64 8.39 -33.52
N THR A 794 24.43 9.24 -32.88
CA THR A 794 25.04 9.01 -31.55
C THR A 794 24.10 9.52 -30.45
N VAL A 795 23.31 8.65 -29.83
CA VAL A 795 22.37 9.00 -28.74
C VAL A 795 22.76 8.24 -27.47
N SER A 796 22.61 8.87 -26.31
CA SER A 796 22.90 8.27 -25.00
C SER A 796 21.65 7.58 -24.40
N ASP A 797 21.84 6.61 -23.50
CA ASP A 797 20.75 5.89 -22.84
C ASP A 797 19.82 6.83 -22.07
N HIS A 798 20.39 7.83 -21.38
CA HIS A 798 19.63 8.91 -20.73
C HIS A 798 18.64 9.59 -21.68
N SER A 799 19.06 9.86 -22.92
CA SER A 799 18.21 10.53 -23.91
C SER A 799 17.13 9.59 -24.45
N LEU A 800 17.50 8.32 -24.71
CA LEU A 800 16.57 7.28 -25.14
C LEU A 800 15.51 6.97 -24.06
N PHE A 801 15.86 7.07 -22.77
CA PHE A 801 14.91 6.90 -21.66
C PHE A 801 13.81 7.96 -21.70
N PHE A 802 14.15 9.26 -21.82
CA PHE A 802 13.12 10.30 -21.90
C PHE A 802 12.36 10.28 -23.23
N GLU A 803 13.00 9.86 -24.32
CA GLU A 803 12.30 9.59 -25.58
C GLU A 803 11.28 8.45 -25.43
N THR A 804 11.62 7.40 -24.69
CA THR A 804 10.71 6.30 -24.32
C THR A 804 9.53 6.81 -23.50
N CYS A 805 9.76 7.63 -22.48
CA CYS A 805 8.69 8.27 -21.70
C CYS A 805 7.75 9.11 -22.56
N ARG A 806 8.24 9.69 -23.67
CA ARG A 806 7.46 10.51 -24.60
C ARG A 806 6.69 9.69 -25.63
N LEU A 807 7.36 8.74 -26.29
CA LEU A 807 6.83 8.03 -27.45
C LEU A 807 6.18 6.68 -27.10
N HIS A 808 6.67 6.02 -26.05
CA HIS A 808 6.27 4.68 -25.64
C HIS A 808 5.85 4.62 -24.15
N PRO A 809 4.96 5.53 -23.66
CA PRO A 809 4.57 5.54 -22.25
C PRO A 809 3.67 4.36 -21.85
N GLN A 810 3.20 3.54 -22.79
CA GLN A 810 2.23 2.48 -22.52
C GLN A 810 2.85 1.08 -22.40
N GLY A 811 4.12 0.91 -22.77
CA GLY A 811 4.80 -0.40 -22.72
C GLY A 811 6.12 -0.40 -23.47
N SER A 812 6.73 -1.58 -23.58
CA SER A 812 8.04 -1.79 -24.23
C SER A 812 7.99 -1.79 -25.77
N GLU A 813 6.79 -1.83 -26.38
CA GLU A 813 6.65 -1.86 -27.83
C GLU A 813 7.15 -0.56 -28.47
N GLY A 814 8.19 -0.68 -29.31
CA GLY A 814 8.85 0.43 -29.99
C GLY A 814 10.00 1.09 -29.21
N VAL A 815 10.32 0.59 -28.00
CA VAL A 815 11.55 0.97 -27.30
C VAL A 815 12.78 0.50 -28.11
N PRO A 816 13.80 1.36 -28.34
CA PRO A 816 15.00 0.96 -29.07
C PRO A 816 15.71 -0.25 -28.46
N ASP A 817 16.18 -1.17 -29.31
CA ASP A 817 16.81 -2.43 -28.91
C ASP A 817 17.93 -2.24 -27.86
N GLY A 818 18.74 -1.18 -28.03
CA GLY A 818 19.83 -0.86 -27.11
C GLY A 818 19.39 -0.54 -25.67
N LEU A 819 18.23 0.07 -25.47
CA LEU A 819 17.70 0.40 -24.13
C LEU A 819 16.78 -0.70 -23.59
N SER A 820 16.17 -1.49 -24.46
CA SER A 820 15.13 -2.46 -24.10
C SER A 820 15.57 -3.43 -23.01
N GLU A 821 16.74 -4.04 -23.12
CA GLU A 821 17.23 -5.00 -22.11
C GLU A 821 17.44 -4.36 -20.73
N ALA A 822 18.05 -3.17 -20.70
CA ALA A 822 18.27 -2.43 -19.46
C ALA A 822 16.95 -2.03 -18.80
N LEU A 823 15.99 -1.55 -19.62
CA LEU A 823 14.68 -1.15 -19.14
C LEU A 823 13.90 -2.36 -18.60
N THR A 824 13.97 -3.52 -19.26
CA THR A 824 13.35 -4.76 -18.78
C THR A 824 13.91 -5.17 -17.42
N ARG A 825 15.23 -5.17 -17.23
CA ARG A 825 15.83 -5.48 -15.92
C ARG A 825 15.40 -4.49 -14.84
N ALA A 826 15.42 -3.20 -15.14
CA ALA A 826 14.96 -2.17 -14.21
C ALA A 826 13.47 -2.36 -13.84
N MET A 827 12.61 -2.65 -14.82
CA MET A 827 11.16 -2.86 -14.61
C MET A 827 10.82 -4.06 -13.73
N GLN A 828 11.65 -5.11 -13.73
CA GLN A 828 11.47 -6.27 -12.85
C GLN A 828 11.52 -5.86 -11.37
N TRP A 829 12.38 -4.91 -11.00
CA TRP A 829 12.47 -4.40 -9.63
C TRP A 829 11.21 -3.64 -9.19
N TYR A 830 10.46 -3.07 -10.13
CA TYR A 830 9.18 -2.38 -9.89
C TYR A 830 7.96 -3.31 -10.00
N GLY A 831 8.14 -4.58 -10.40
CA GLY A 831 7.03 -5.51 -10.65
C GLY A 831 6.13 -5.07 -11.82
N ALA A 832 6.68 -4.34 -12.80
CA ALA A 832 5.91 -3.72 -13.88
C ALA A 832 6.35 -4.13 -15.31
N PRO A 833 6.50 -5.42 -15.65
CA PRO A 833 7.05 -5.85 -16.94
C PRO A 833 6.10 -5.67 -18.15
N GLU A 834 4.78 -5.60 -17.95
CA GLU A 834 3.78 -5.79 -19.02
C GLU A 834 3.05 -4.50 -19.49
N GLY A 835 3.64 -3.31 -19.32
CA GLY A 835 3.04 -2.06 -19.78
C GLY A 835 1.91 -1.52 -18.87
N GLY A 836 1.11 -0.58 -19.37
CA GLY A 836 -0.07 -0.04 -18.68
C GLY A 836 0.21 0.98 -17.57
N ALA A 837 -0.56 0.92 -16.47
CA ALA A 837 -0.45 1.89 -15.36
C ALA A 837 0.79 1.67 -14.49
N ALA A 838 1.14 0.41 -14.22
CA ALA A 838 2.33 0.05 -13.44
C ALA A 838 3.62 0.50 -14.16
N TRP A 839 3.70 0.31 -15.48
CA TRP A 839 4.80 0.78 -16.31
C TRP A 839 5.02 2.30 -16.21
N ARG A 840 3.95 3.08 -16.36
CA ARG A 840 3.99 4.55 -16.22
C ARG A 840 4.47 4.98 -14.84
N GLY A 841 3.99 4.32 -13.79
CA GLY A 841 4.44 4.55 -12.42
C GLY A 841 5.92 4.24 -12.22
N ALA A 842 6.41 3.15 -12.81
CA ALA A 842 7.82 2.74 -12.72
C ALA A 842 8.75 3.75 -13.45
N LEU A 843 8.40 4.19 -14.66
CA LEU A 843 9.15 5.24 -15.38
C LEU A 843 9.28 6.52 -14.55
N PHE A 844 8.18 6.94 -13.93
CA PHE A 844 8.17 8.09 -13.02
C PHE A 844 9.10 7.87 -11.82
N ARG A 845 9.02 6.71 -11.15
CA ARG A 845 9.86 6.37 -10.00
C ARG A 845 11.35 6.29 -10.35
N MET A 846 11.71 5.75 -11.52
CA MET A 846 13.09 5.74 -12.04
C MET A 846 13.63 7.17 -12.20
N HIS A 847 12.81 8.10 -12.70
CA HIS A 847 13.20 9.51 -12.81
C HIS A 847 13.34 10.21 -11.44
N VAL A 848 12.42 9.93 -10.51
CA VAL A 848 12.51 10.43 -9.11
C VAL A 848 13.80 9.95 -8.46
N ALA A 849 14.11 8.66 -8.59
CA ALA A 849 15.32 8.01 -8.12
C ALA A 849 16.60 8.66 -8.65
N TYR A 850 16.65 8.93 -9.96
CA TYR A 850 17.79 9.57 -10.61
C TYR A 850 18.01 11.00 -10.12
N THR A 851 16.91 11.74 -9.90
CA THR A 851 16.97 13.15 -9.54
C THR A 851 17.27 13.35 -8.05
N HIS A 852 16.73 12.49 -7.18
CA HIS A 852 16.92 12.50 -5.73
C HIS A 852 17.94 11.44 -5.29
N ASN A 853 19.16 11.54 -5.81
CA ASN A 853 20.14 10.44 -5.76
C ASN A 853 21.05 10.41 -4.51
N ARG A 854 21.03 11.43 -3.65
CA ARG A 854 22.01 11.59 -2.56
C ARG A 854 21.99 10.42 -1.58
N LEU A 855 20.81 10.10 -1.04
CA LEU A 855 20.65 8.99 -0.08
C LEU A 855 20.92 7.63 -0.75
N ARG A 856 20.50 7.46 -2.01
CA ARG A 856 20.77 6.23 -2.78
C ARG A 856 22.27 5.95 -2.90
N HIS A 857 23.05 6.98 -3.22
CA HIS A 857 24.51 6.87 -3.34
C HIS A 857 25.18 6.66 -1.99
N GLU A 858 24.69 7.30 -0.92
CA GLU A 858 25.17 7.06 0.44
C GLU A 858 24.96 5.60 0.84
N LEU A 859 23.74 5.07 0.71
CA LEU A 859 23.44 3.67 1.02
C LEU A 859 24.23 2.72 0.12
N CYS A 860 24.33 2.98 -1.19
CA CYS A 860 25.16 2.18 -2.10
C CYS A 860 26.62 2.10 -1.63
N SER A 861 27.22 3.23 -1.25
CA SER A 861 28.57 3.27 -0.68
C SER A 861 28.71 2.42 0.58
N LEU A 862 27.71 2.43 1.45
CA LEU A 862 27.70 1.63 2.68
C LEU A 862 27.51 0.13 2.39
N LEU A 863 26.65 -0.23 1.44
CA LEU A 863 26.44 -1.61 1.00
C LEU A 863 27.72 -2.20 0.36
N LEU A 864 28.44 -1.42 -0.44
CA LEU A 864 29.74 -1.82 -1.02
C LEU A 864 30.76 -2.15 0.06
N ARG A 865 30.81 -1.33 1.13
CA ARG A 865 31.68 -1.58 2.28
C ARG A 865 31.27 -2.85 3.04
N ALA A 866 29.97 -3.02 3.29
CA ALA A 866 29.45 -4.22 3.95
C ALA A 866 29.81 -5.50 3.17
N VAL A 867 29.76 -5.47 1.84
CA VAL A 867 30.18 -6.59 0.98
C VAL A 867 31.66 -6.92 1.14
N ILE A 868 32.54 -5.91 1.22
CA ILE A 868 33.97 -6.11 1.47
C ILE A 868 34.19 -6.76 2.84
N ASP A 869 33.51 -6.25 3.87
CA ASP A 869 33.68 -6.73 5.25
C ASP A 869 33.11 -8.15 5.42
N MET A 870 32.01 -8.50 4.75
CA MET A 870 31.50 -9.88 4.69
C MET A 870 32.50 -10.86 4.05
N GLN A 871 33.19 -10.46 2.96
CA GLN A 871 34.21 -11.30 2.34
C GLN A 871 35.38 -11.55 3.29
N ARG A 872 35.77 -10.56 4.10
CA ARG A 872 36.82 -10.70 5.13
C ARG A 872 36.40 -11.66 6.25
N ALA A 873 35.12 -11.61 6.63
CA ALA A 873 34.52 -12.54 7.58
C ALA A 873 34.30 -13.98 7.03
N GLY A 874 34.70 -14.26 5.78
CA GLY A 874 34.66 -15.59 5.19
C GLY A 874 33.39 -15.93 4.41
N VAL A 875 32.52 -14.95 4.12
CA VAL A 875 31.37 -15.15 3.22
C VAL A 875 31.86 -15.11 1.76
N MET A 876 31.53 -16.12 0.96
CA MET A 876 32.01 -16.27 -0.43
C MET A 876 31.26 -15.34 -1.41
N ILE A 877 31.39 -14.01 -1.25
CA ILE A 877 30.72 -13.03 -2.11
C ILE A 877 31.24 -13.08 -3.56
N SER A 878 32.52 -13.39 -3.73
CA SER A 878 33.17 -13.52 -5.05
C SER A 878 32.59 -14.64 -5.95
N GLU A 879 31.76 -15.54 -5.44
CA GLU A 879 31.11 -16.59 -6.23
C GLU A 879 29.73 -16.18 -6.76
N VAL A 880 29.21 -15.02 -6.36
CA VAL A 880 27.89 -14.54 -6.78
C VAL A 880 27.91 -14.16 -8.29
N PRO A 881 27.10 -14.83 -9.14
CA PRO A 881 27.15 -14.60 -10.59
C PRO A 881 26.86 -13.16 -10.99
N GLY A 882 27.60 -12.63 -11.96
CA GLY A 882 27.36 -11.29 -12.53
C GLY A 882 27.66 -10.11 -11.61
N LEU A 883 28.08 -10.31 -10.35
CA LEU A 883 28.38 -9.19 -9.44
C LEU A 883 29.51 -8.29 -10.00
N ALA A 884 30.54 -8.88 -10.61
CA ALA A 884 31.64 -8.12 -11.23
C ALA A 884 31.12 -7.11 -12.28
N ASP A 885 30.19 -7.52 -13.15
CA ASP A 885 29.61 -6.65 -14.18
C ASP A 885 28.83 -5.48 -13.56
N HIS A 886 28.10 -5.72 -12.46
CA HIS A 886 27.38 -4.65 -11.77
C HIS A 886 28.33 -3.69 -11.04
N LEU A 887 29.45 -4.18 -10.49
CA LEU A 887 30.47 -3.31 -9.89
C LEU A 887 31.15 -2.41 -10.94
N ASP A 888 31.39 -2.91 -12.16
CA ASP A 888 31.87 -2.09 -13.28
C ASP A 888 30.87 -0.98 -13.63
N VAL A 889 29.58 -1.33 -13.74
CA VAL A 889 28.50 -0.36 -14.00
C VAL A 889 28.46 0.72 -12.91
N ILE A 890 28.53 0.34 -11.64
CA ILE A 890 28.53 1.29 -10.51
C ILE A 890 29.77 2.19 -10.58
N THR A 891 30.95 1.62 -10.83
CA THR A 891 32.20 2.36 -10.93
C THR A 891 32.14 3.41 -12.04
N ARG A 892 31.62 3.04 -13.21
CA ARG A 892 31.54 3.92 -14.39
C ARG A 892 30.46 5.00 -14.27
N LEU A 893 29.29 4.67 -13.71
CA LEU A 893 28.09 5.51 -13.82
C LEU A 893 27.71 6.26 -12.53
N SER A 894 28.50 6.14 -11.46
CA SER A 894 28.27 6.89 -10.21
C SER A 894 28.31 8.41 -10.41
N ASP A 895 27.52 9.15 -9.62
CA ASP A 895 27.48 10.62 -9.69
C ASP A 895 28.87 11.23 -9.41
N PRO A 896 29.44 12.05 -10.33
CA PRO A 896 30.72 12.71 -10.12
C PRO A 896 30.78 13.62 -8.88
N LYS A 897 29.64 14.07 -8.37
CA LYS A 897 29.53 14.84 -7.11
C LYS A 897 29.71 13.95 -5.87
N LEU A 898 29.51 12.65 -6.01
CA LEU A 898 29.61 11.63 -4.96
C LEU A 898 30.68 10.59 -5.33
N PRO A 899 31.96 11.02 -5.46
CA PRO A 899 33.04 10.21 -6.03
C PRO A 899 33.35 8.92 -5.26
N PHE A 900 33.00 8.85 -3.98
CA PHE A 900 33.31 7.71 -3.11
C PHE A 900 32.56 6.44 -3.49
N VAL A 901 31.41 6.53 -4.19
CA VAL A 901 30.68 5.34 -4.65
C VAL A 901 31.50 4.59 -5.69
N ALA A 902 32.05 5.31 -6.67
CA ALA A 902 32.92 4.73 -7.69
C ALA A 902 34.20 4.15 -7.06
N ASP A 903 34.84 4.89 -6.14
CA ASP A 903 36.07 4.43 -5.48
C ASP A 903 35.83 3.15 -4.68
N ASN A 904 34.72 3.06 -3.94
CA ASN A 904 34.35 1.88 -3.16
C ASN A 904 33.96 0.69 -4.05
N ALA A 905 33.32 0.93 -5.20
CA ALA A 905 32.97 -0.12 -6.15
C ALA A 905 34.23 -0.72 -6.80
N ALA A 906 35.16 0.13 -7.25
CA ALA A 906 36.45 -0.31 -7.78
C ALA A 906 37.27 -1.07 -6.72
N GLN A 907 37.23 -0.60 -5.46
CA GLN A 907 37.88 -1.31 -4.35
C GLN A 907 37.24 -2.68 -4.08
N ALA A 908 35.91 -2.76 -4.08
CA ALA A 908 35.20 -4.03 -3.91
C ALA A 908 35.52 -5.01 -5.05
N GLU A 909 35.51 -4.56 -6.30
CA GLU A 909 35.87 -5.38 -7.46
C GLU A 909 37.29 -5.95 -7.31
N TYR A 910 38.24 -5.08 -6.94
CA TYR A 910 39.62 -5.49 -6.71
C TYR A 910 39.73 -6.54 -5.60
N LEU A 911 39.17 -6.28 -4.41
CA LEU A 911 39.29 -7.18 -3.25
C LEU A 911 38.60 -8.52 -3.46
N LEU A 912 37.44 -8.52 -4.13
CA LEU A 912 36.62 -9.73 -4.35
C LEU A 912 37.18 -10.61 -5.46
N PHE A 913 37.56 -10.02 -6.61
CA PHE A 913 37.83 -10.78 -7.83
C PHE A 913 39.29 -10.76 -8.28
N VAL A 914 40.01 -9.66 -8.02
CA VAL A 914 41.38 -9.45 -8.55
C VAL A 914 42.43 -9.87 -7.52
N GLN A 915 42.29 -9.47 -6.26
CA GLN A 915 43.25 -9.74 -5.19
C GLN A 915 43.44 -11.24 -4.94
N PRO A 916 42.41 -12.10 -4.87
CA PRO A 916 42.62 -13.54 -4.63
C PRO A 916 43.45 -14.21 -5.74
N ARG A 917 43.25 -13.78 -7.00
CA ARG A 917 44.06 -14.24 -8.13
C ARG A 917 45.52 -13.80 -7.98
N TYR A 918 45.72 -12.56 -7.54
CA TYR A 918 47.06 -12.02 -7.28
C TYR A 918 47.76 -12.76 -6.13
N THR A 919 47.06 -13.04 -5.03
CA THR A 919 47.58 -13.83 -3.91
C THR A 919 47.99 -15.24 -4.35
N ARG A 920 47.19 -15.90 -5.21
CA ARG A 920 47.54 -17.22 -5.77
C ARG A 920 48.80 -17.15 -6.62
N ARG A 921 48.90 -16.16 -7.52
CA ARG A 921 50.10 -15.98 -8.36
C ARG A 921 51.35 -15.66 -7.55
N HIS A 922 51.19 -14.96 -6.42
CA HIS A 922 52.30 -14.72 -5.50
C HIS A 922 52.77 -15.98 -4.80
N GLN A 923 51.86 -16.86 -4.41
CA GLN A 923 52.26 -18.16 -3.89
C GLN A 923 53.05 -18.96 -4.94
N GLU A 924 52.60 -18.96 -6.20
CA GLU A 924 53.34 -19.59 -7.30
C GLU A 924 54.72 -18.95 -7.53
N LEU A 925 54.81 -17.61 -7.45
CA LEU A 925 56.08 -16.89 -7.54
C LEU A 925 57.01 -17.25 -6.38
N GLN A 926 56.47 -17.34 -5.18
CA GLN A 926 57.19 -17.74 -3.97
C GLN A 926 57.79 -19.14 -4.11
N ASP A 927 57.02 -20.10 -4.62
CA ASP A 927 57.48 -21.47 -4.86
C ASP A 927 58.56 -21.52 -5.94
N ARG A 928 58.45 -20.70 -6.99
CA ARG A 928 59.45 -20.58 -8.07
C ARG A 928 60.76 -19.95 -7.62
N VAL A 929 60.71 -18.86 -6.87
CA VAL A 929 61.93 -18.21 -6.31
C VAL A 929 62.63 -19.18 -5.35
N GLY A 930 61.87 -19.88 -4.50
CA GLY A 930 62.43 -20.90 -3.61
C GLY A 930 63.12 -22.03 -4.38
N SER A 931 62.49 -22.52 -5.45
CA SER A 931 63.07 -23.53 -6.34
C SER A 931 64.35 -23.02 -7.03
N ALA A 932 64.38 -21.76 -7.47
CA ALA A 932 65.55 -21.15 -8.09
C ALA A 932 66.71 -20.98 -7.08
N LEU A 933 66.43 -20.57 -5.84
CA LEU A 933 67.45 -20.46 -4.79
C LEU A 933 68.07 -21.82 -4.45
N VAL A 934 67.26 -22.88 -4.38
CA VAL A 934 67.75 -24.27 -4.20
C VAL A 934 68.59 -24.71 -5.41
N ALA A 935 68.19 -24.36 -6.64
CA ALA A 935 68.97 -24.67 -7.84
C ALA A 935 70.32 -23.94 -7.88
N ILE A 936 70.35 -22.66 -7.47
CA ILE A 936 71.58 -21.86 -7.33
C ILE A 936 72.53 -22.50 -6.32
N ASP A 937 72.00 -22.95 -5.18
CA ASP A 937 72.78 -23.62 -4.14
C ASP A 937 73.42 -24.92 -4.64
N ASN A 938 72.65 -25.74 -5.38
CA ASN A 938 73.13 -26.99 -5.95
C ASN A 938 74.15 -26.80 -7.10
N ALA A 939 74.02 -25.73 -7.89
CA ALA A 939 74.88 -25.47 -9.06
C ALA A 939 76.20 -24.76 -8.72
N GLY A 940 76.28 -24.08 -7.57
CA GLY A 940 77.47 -23.35 -7.13
C GLY A 940 77.88 -22.24 -8.13
N PRO A 941 79.19 -22.07 -8.44
CA PRO A 941 79.68 -20.99 -9.32
C PRO A 941 79.11 -20.98 -10.75
N GLY A 942 78.42 -22.04 -11.19
CA GLY A 942 77.82 -22.15 -12.53
C GLY A 942 76.37 -21.70 -12.65
N ALA A 943 75.80 -21.05 -11.62
CA ALA A 943 74.37 -20.67 -11.57
C ALA A 943 74.00 -19.40 -12.38
N THR A 944 74.78 -19.00 -13.38
CA THR A 944 74.65 -17.72 -14.09
C THR A 944 73.27 -17.54 -14.74
N ASP A 945 72.72 -18.58 -15.37
CA ASP A 945 71.41 -18.53 -16.02
C ASP A 945 70.26 -18.26 -15.03
N TRP A 946 70.35 -18.82 -13.81
CA TRP A 946 69.34 -18.61 -12.76
C TRP A 946 69.44 -17.22 -12.14
N ILE A 947 70.66 -16.70 -11.97
CA ILE A 947 70.91 -15.33 -11.50
C ILE A 947 70.37 -14.33 -12.54
N GLU A 948 70.66 -14.54 -13.83
CA GLU A 948 70.14 -13.71 -14.92
C GLU A 948 68.60 -13.76 -14.99
N ALA A 949 68.01 -14.95 -14.84
CA ALA A 949 66.56 -15.12 -14.81
C ALA A 949 65.91 -14.37 -13.63
N LEU A 950 66.49 -14.42 -12.42
CA LEU A 950 65.99 -13.68 -11.26
C LEU A 950 66.24 -12.16 -11.37
N THR A 951 67.33 -11.72 -11.99
CA THR A 951 67.61 -10.30 -12.24
C THR A 951 66.63 -9.71 -13.26
N THR A 952 66.27 -10.46 -14.30
CA THR A 952 65.34 -10.01 -15.36
C THR A 952 63.87 -10.26 -15.06
N ALA A 953 63.55 -11.00 -13.99
CA ALA A 953 62.19 -11.26 -13.56
C ALA A 953 61.42 -9.99 -13.10
N PRO A 954 60.08 -9.97 -13.11
CA PRO A 954 59.26 -8.83 -12.65
C PRO A 954 59.47 -8.43 -11.18
N GLU A 955 59.05 -7.22 -10.82
CA GLU A 955 59.50 -6.52 -9.59
C GLU A 955 59.21 -7.30 -8.30
N ALA A 956 58.06 -7.98 -8.23
CA ALA A 956 57.58 -8.76 -7.08
C ALA A 956 58.62 -9.75 -6.52
N VAL A 957 59.57 -10.20 -7.36
CA VAL A 957 60.66 -11.10 -6.94
C VAL A 957 61.54 -10.51 -5.85
N SER A 958 61.78 -9.19 -5.79
CA SER A 958 62.71 -8.61 -4.80
C SER A 958 62.22 -8.80 -3.35
N ALA A 959 60.92 -8.64 -3.11
CA ALA A 959 60.31 -8.84 -1.79
C ALA A 959 60.31 -10.32 -1.38
N VAL A 960 59.94 -11.20 -2.32
CA VAL A 960 59.93 -12.65 -2.12
C VAL A 960 61.34 -13.19 -1.87
N LEU A 961 62.31 -12.74 -2.67
CA LEU A 961 63.72 -13.09 -2.54
C LEU A 961 64.25 -12.67 -1.17
N LEU A 962 64.13 -11.39 -0.79
CA LEU A 962 64.61 -10.89 0.49
C LEU A 962 63.98 -11.63 1.69
N ARG A 963 62.72 -12.05 1.58
CA ARG A 963 62.06 -12.90 2.60
C ARG A 963 62.69 -14.28 2.73
N GLN A 964 63.03 -14.93 1.62
CA GLN A 964 63.52 -16.32 1.60
C GLN A 964 65.03 -16.44 1.87
N LEU A 965 65.81 -15.37 1.71
CA LEU A 965 67.26 -15.39 1.89
C LEU A 965 67.73 -15.70 3.32
N ASP A 966 66.86 -15.56 4.34
CA ASP A 966 67.18 -15.95 5.72
C ASP A 966 67.26 -17.49 5.90
N SER A 967 66.58 -18.24 5.03
CA SER A 967 66.43 -19.70 5.15
C SER A 967 67.51 -20.53 4.45
N ILE A 968 68.30 -19.96 3.53
CA ILE A 968 69.26 -20.69 2.68
C ILE A 968 70.61 -19.95 2.63
N ARG A 969 71.47 -20.17 3.64
CA ARG A 969 72.73 -19.42 3.85
C ARG A 969 73.71 -19.42 2.66
N SER A 970 73.75 -20.49 1.88
CA SER A 970 74.65 -20.67 0.74
C SER A 970 74.21 -19.93 -0.53
N SER A 971 72.94 -19.53 -0.62
CA SER A 971 72.38 -18.74 -1.74
C SER A 971 72.40 -17.21 -1.49
N VAL A 972 72.82 -16.77 -0.30
CA VAL A 972 72.80 -15.36 0.14
C VAL A 972 73.65 -14.45 -0.75
N SER A 973 74.82 -14.92 -1.19
CA SER A 973 75.70 -14.13 -2.08
C SER A 973 75.07 -13.88 -3.45
N ALA A 974 74.43 -14.91 -4.03
CA ALA A 974 73.68 -14.76 -5.29
C ALA A 974 72.44 -13.88 -5.09
N GLY A 975 71.74 -14.03 -3.96
CA GLY A 975 70.59 -13.20 -3.58
C GLY A 975 70.93 -11.71 -3.45
N LEU A 976 72.01 -11.37 -2.74
CA LEU A 976 72.49 -9.99 -2.62
C LEU A 976 72.86 -9.42 -4.00
N SER A 977 73.53 -10.21 -4.85
CA SER A 977 73.86 -9.81 -6.22
C SER A 977 72.61 -9.49 -7.04
N VAL A 978 71.58 -10.35 -6.97
CA VAL A 978 70.29 -10.12 -7.64
C VAL A 978 69.60 -8.87 -7.10
N LEU A 979 69.52 -8.68 -5.77
CA LEU A 979 68.87 -7.50 -5.16
C LEU A 979 69.53 -6.18 -5.59
N VAL A 980 70.86 -6.14 -5.62
CA VAL A 980 71.61 -4.94 -6.01
C VAL A 980 71.49 -4.69 -7.51
N GLN A 981 71.64 -5.74 -8.35
CA GLN A 981 71.44 -5.63 -9.80
C GLN A 981 70.03 -5.14 -10.15
N ARG A 982 68.99 -5.60 -9.44
CA ARG A 982 67.61 -5.16 -9.65
C ARG A 982 67.36 -3.71 -9.21
N THR A 983 68.08 -3.26 -8.18
CA THR A 983 67.98 -1.88 -7.66
C THR A 983 68.65 -0.87 -8.61
N TYR A 984 69.80 -1.24 -9.19
CA TYR A 984 70.60 -0.35 -10.05
C TYR A 984 70.58 -0.69 -11.53
N GLY A 985 69.82 -1.70 -11.96
CA GLY A 985 69.85 -2.23 -13.33
C GLY A 985 69.47 -1.26 -14.44
N GLN A 986 68.92 -0.09 -14.09
CA GLN A 986 68.64 1.01 -15.03
C GLN A 986 69.87 1.87 -15.35
N TYR A 987 70.97 1.71 -14.61
CA TYR A 987 72.22 2.42 -14.81
C TYR A 987 73.26 1.49 -15.43
N ALA A 988 74.32 2.05 -16.02
CA ALA A 988 75.51 1.26 -16.32
C ALA A 988 76.27 1.01 -15.02
N TYR A 989 76.44 -0.25 -14.62
CA TYR A 989 77.09 -0.63 -13.37
C TYR A 989 78.19 -1.69 -13.58
N ASP A 990 79.23 -1.63 -12.74
CA ASP A 990 80.24 -2.68 -12.60
C ASP A 990 80.10 -3.33 -11.21
N LEU A 991 79.91 -4.65 -11.16
CA LEU A 991 79.79 -5.41 -9.92
C LEU A 991 81.17 -5.90 -9.45
N GLY A 992 81.43 -5.75 -8.15
CA GLY A 992 82.51 -6.45 -7.47
C GLY A 992 82.15 -7.90 -7.12
N GLU A 993 83.06 -8.57 -6.41
CA GLU A 993 82.78 -9.87 -5.79
C GLU A 993 82.02 -9.69 -4.47
N VAL A 994 81.16 -10.65 -4.14
CA VAL A 994 80.48 -10.67 -2.83
C VAL A 994 81.43 -11.19 -1.77
N LEU A 995 81.70 -10.38 -0.75
CA LEU A 995 82.51 -10.78 0.40
C LEU A 995 81.59 -11.18 1.55
N ALA A 996 81.79 -12.39 2.07
CA ALA A 996 81.00 -12.94 3.17
C ALA A 996 81.74 -12.79 4.50
N HIS A 997 81.05 -12.19 5.48
CA HIS A 997 81.45 -12.09 6.87
C HIS A 997 80.43 -12.82 7.76
N GLU A 998 80.68 -12.90 9.06
CA GLU A 998 79.76 -13.55 9.99
C GLU A 998 78.42 -12.78 10.07
N ASN A 999 77.37 -13.35 9.46
CA ASN A 999 76.01 -12.80 9.33
C ASN A 999 75.92 -11.42 8.62
N LEU A 1000 76.94 -11.06 7.82
CA LEU A 1000 76.97 -9.85 6.99
C LEU A 1000 77.63 -10.19 5.66
N TRP A 1001 77.01 -9.79 4.55
CA TRP A 1001 77.56 -9.94 3.21
C TRP A 1001 77.66 -8.57 2.55
N GLU A 1002 78.77 -8.28 1.89
CA GLU A 1002 78.97 -7.01 1.18
C GLU A 1002 79.21 -7.23 -0.31
N LEU A 1003 78.68 -6.30 -1.11
CA LEU A 1003 78.87 -6.22 -2.55
C LEU A 1003 79.12 -4.77 -2.94
N SER A 1004 80.35 -4.49 -3.38
CA SER A 1004 80.69 -3.18 -3.94
C SER A 1004 80.21 -3.07 -5.39
N VAL A 1005 79.57 -1.95 -5.72
CA VAL A 1005 79.05 -1.67 -7.08
C VAL A 1005 79.43 -0.25 -7.49
N SER A 1006 80.03 -0.11 -8.68
CA SER A 1006 80.25 1.20 -9.28
C SER A 1006 79.11 1.51 -10.24
N VAL A 1007 78.32 2.55 -9.96
CA VAL A 1007 77.15 2.93 -10.74
C VAL A 1007 77.43 4.24 -11.48
N SER A 1008 77.19 4.26 -12.79
CA SER A 1008 77.32 5.47 -13.60
C SER A 1008 76.05 6.32 -13.44
N GLN A 1009 76.17 7.47 -12.78
CA GLN A 1009 75.05 8.38 -12.60
C GLN A 1009 74.63 9.01 -13.93
N PRO A 1010 73.36 9.43 -14.08
CA PRO A 1010 72.87 10.12 -15.28
C PRO A 1010 73.65 11.39 -15.65
N GLN A 1011 74.32 12.01 -14.67
CA GLN A 1011 75.12 13.22 -14.83
C GLN A 1011 76.56 12.95 -15.32
N GLY A 1012 76.95 11.67 -15.49
CA GLY A 1012 78.25 11.25 -16.04
C GLY A 1012 79.29 10.79 -14.99
N ASP A 1013 79.08 11.11 -13.71
CA ASP A 1013 80.00 10.70 -12.63
C ASP A 1013 79.75 9.25 -12.18
N ARG A 1014 80.82 8.49 -11.92
CA ARG A 1014 80.71 7.15 -11.31
C ARG A 1014 80.62 7.28 -9.79
N GLN A 1015 79.55 6.74 -9.22
CA GLN A 1015 79.34 6.67 -7.78
C GLN A 1015 79.55 5.24 -7.29
N ALA A 1016 80.39 5.06 -6.28
CA ALA A 1016 80.52 3.77 -5.60
C ALA A 1016 79.40 3.59 -4.57
N VAL A 1017 78.66 2.50 -4.69
CA VAL A 1017 77.59 2.05 -3.82
C VAL A 1017 78.00 0.73 -3.19
N CYS A 1018 77.73 0.53 -1.90
CA CYS A 1018 77.88 -0.78 -1.26
C CYS A 1018 76.50 -1.35 -0.91
N GLY A 1019 76.18 -2.52 -1.46
CA GLY A 1019 75.04 -3.32 -1.01
C GLY A 1019 75.47 -4.22 0.13
N LEU A 1020 74.81 -4.10 1.28
CA LEU A 1020 75.02 -4.94 2.46
C LEU A 1020 73.78 -5.79 2.69
N LEU A 1021 73.96 -7.07 2.99
CA LEU A 1021 72.90 -7.90 3.53
C LEU A 1021 73.28 -8.30 4.95
N VAL A 1022 72.42 -7.97 5.93
CA VAL A 1022 72.71 -8.19 7.36
C VAL A 1022 71.61 -9.05 7.96
N ALA A 1023 71.95 -10.30 8.29
CA ALA A 1023 70.99 -11.29 8.79
C ALA A 1023 70.87 -11.23 10.32
N THR A 1024 70.14 -10.25 10.84
CA THR A 1024 69.79 -10.16 12.28
C THR A 1024 68.52 -9.35 12.50
N THR A 1025 67.64 -9.82 13.38
CA THR A 1025 66.43 -9.11 13.81
C THR A 1025 66.63 -8.27 15.08
N GLU A 1026 67.82 -8.34 15.69
CA GLU A 1026 68.14 -7.65 16.94
C GLU A 1026 68.83 -6.30 16.68
N SER A 1027 68.25 -5.21 17.20
CA SER A 1027 68.77 -3.84 17.03
C SER A 1027 70.24 -3.69 17.44
N GLN A 1028 70.64 -4.28 18.56
CA GLN A 1028 72.02 -4.17 19.06
C GLN A 1028 73.00 -4.88 18.13
N GLN A 1029 72.68 -6.10 17.70
CA GLN A 1029 73.52 -6.86 16.77
C GLN A 1029 73.64 -6.15 15.41
N LEU A 1030 72.55 -5.55 14.92
CA LEU A 1030 72.57 -4.75 13.69
C LEU A 1030 73.57 -3.58 13.81
N CYS A 1031 73.50 -2.83 14.91
CA CYS A 1031 74.41 -1.73 15.18
C CYS A 1031 75.86 -2.22 15.26
N ASP A 1032 76.14 -3.28 16.01
CA ASP A 1032 77.48 -3.81 16.23
C ASP A 1032 78.11 -4.31 14.92
N ARG A 1033 77.34 -4.99 14.06
CA ARG A 1033 77.82 -5.50 12.76
C ARG A 1033 78.10 -4.37 11.77
N LEU A 1034 77.23 -3.36 11.71
CA LEU A 1034 77.43 -2.20 10.85
C LEU A 1034 78.58 -1.30 11.34
N ASP A 1035 78.76 -1.14 12.64
CA ASP A 1035 79.91 -0.44 13.23
C ASP A 1035 81.22 -1.17 12.90
N TRP A 1036 81.26 -2.49 13.11
CA TRP A 1036 82.41 -3.32 12.73
C TRP A 1036 82.75 -3.19 11.24
N TRP A 1037 81.75 -3.31 10.37
CA TRP A 1037 81.94 -3.20 8.92
C TRP A 1037 82.41 -1.81 8.52
N ALA A 1038 81.79 -0.74 9.03
CA ALA A 1038 82.13 0.64 8.68
C ALA A 1038 83.59 0.99 9.06
N ASN A 1039 84.09 0.48 10.19
CA ASN A 1039 85.48 0.66 10.61
C ASN A 1039 86.48 -0.06 9.69
N GLN A 1040 86.10 -1.22 9.14
CA GLN A 1040 86.91 -1.97 8.18
C GLN A 1040 86.89 -1.33 6.79
N ALA A 1041 85.73 -0.79 6.39
CA ALA A 1041 85.50 -0.16 5.09
C ALA A 1041 85.93 1.32 5.02
N ALA A 1042 86.57 1.87 6.06
CA ALA A 1042 86.97 3.28 6.12
C ALA A 1042 87.91 3.73 4.97
N SER A 1043 88.58 2.79 4.29
CA SER A 1043 89.39 3.03 3.08
C SER A 1043 88.60 2.93 1.76
N SER A 1044 87.40 2.35 1.79
CA SER A 1044 86.50 2.18 0.66
C SER A 1044 85.69 3.47 0.46
N GLN A 1045 85.90 4.18 -0.64
CA GLN A 1045 85.19 5.43 -0.98
C GLN A 1045 83.73 5.15 -1.41
N CYS A 1046 82.89 4.60 -0.53
CA CYS A 1046 81.48 4.31 -0.82
C CYS A 1046 80.59 5.52 -0.48
N ALA A 1047 79.95 6.08 -1.50
CA ALA A 1047 79.10 7.26 -1.36
C ALA A 1047 77.66 6.93 -0.92
N ALA A 1048 77.20 5.69 -1.12
CA ALA A 1048 75.88 5.24 -0.70
C ALA A 1048 75.89 3.78 -0.24
N ILE A 1049 75.05 3.46 0.73
CA ILE A 1049 74.98 2.13 1.33
C ILE A 1049 73.53 1.67 1.39
N ASP A 1050 73.25 0.49 0.83
CA ASP A 1050 71.93 -0.13 0.90
C ASP A 1050 72.00 -1.37 1.79
N VAL A 1051 71.33 -1.32 2.93
CA VAL A 1051 71.30 -2.40 3.93
C VAL A 1051 70.01 -3.21 3.77
N PHE A 1052 70.13 -4.39 3.20
CA PHE A 1052 69.06 -5.37 3.05
C PHE A 1052 68.96 -6.26 4.30
N LEU A 1053 67.78 -6.29 4.91
CA LEU A 1053 67.48 -7.09 6.09
C LEU A 1053 66.60 -8.29 5.67
N PRO A 1054 67.14 -9.52 5.61
CA PRO A 1054 66.43 -10.68 5.07
C PRO A 1054 65.46 -11.30 6.10
N GLY A 1055 64.37 -11.91 5.64
CA GLY A 1055 63.37 -12.55 6.50
C GLY A 1055 62.20 -11.63 6.90
N THR A 1056 61.37 -12.10 7.84
CA THR A 1056 60.10 -11.42 8.24
C THR A 1056 60.09 -10.85 9.67
N GLY A 1057 61.12 -11.11 10.48
CA GLY A 1057 61.15 -10.74 11.90
C GLY A 1057 61.50 -9.28 12.21
N HIS A 1058 61.81 -8.45 11.20
CA HIS A 1058 62.30 -7.08 11.37
C HIS A 1058 61.24 -6.04 11.73
N GLN A 1059 59.96 -6.45 11.81
CA GLN A 1059 58.86 -5.60 12.27
C GLN A 1059 59.04 -5.07 13.71
N GLN A 1060 60.02 -5.59 14.46
CA GLN A 1060 60.37 -5.15 15.81
C GLN A 1060 61.39 -4.00 15.84
N LEU A 1061 62.03 -3.65 14.71
CA LEU A 1061 62.99 -2.55 14.64
C LEU A 1061 62.23 -1.21 14.50
N SER A 1062 62.36 -0.36 15.51
CA SER A 1062 61.78 0.99 15.49
C SER A 1062 62.59 1.93 14.58
N ALA A 1063 62.00 3.06 14.17
CA ALA A 1063 62.71 4.10 13.43
C ALA A 1063 63.95 4.62 14.18
N ALA A 1064 63.91 4.61 15.52
CA ALA A 1064 65.04 4.98 16.36
C ALA A 1064 66.17 3.93 16.31
N ASP A 1065 65.86 2.65 16.10
CA ASP A 1065 66.85 1.58 15.97
C ASP A 1065 67.63 1.71 14.66
N LEU A 1066 66.92 1.99 13.56
CA LEU A 1066 67.51 2.21 12.25
C LEU A 1066 68.34 3.50 12.19
N GLU A 1067 67.89 4.57 12.85
CA GLU A 1067 68.65 5.81 12.98
C GLU A 1067 69.97 5.60 13.76
N ARG A 1068 69.93 4.82 14.85
CA ARG A 1068 71.13 4.42 15.60
C ARG A 1068 72.09 3.61 14.73
N ALA A 1069 71.57 2.65 13.97
CA ALA A 1069 72.37 1.83 13.05
C ALA A 1069 73.02 2.67 11.94
N ALA A 1070 72.28 3.59 11.30
CA ALA A 1070 72.83 4.53 10.33
C ALA A 1070 73.93 5.42 10.94
N SER A 1071 73.73 5.87 12.18
CA SER A 1071 74.71 6.68 12.90
C SER A 1071 76.06 5.99 13.08
N ARG A 1072 76.08 4.66 13.28
CA ARG A 1072 77.32 3.87 13.32
C ARG A 1072 78.05 3.86 11.98
N VAL A 1073 77.30 3.68 10.90
CA VAL A 1073 77.85 3.70 9.54
C VAL A 1073 78.46 5.05 9.19
N PHE A 1074 77.76 6.15 9.46
CA PHE A 1074 78.27 7.50 9.23
C PHE A 1074 79.46 7.85 10.12
N ALA A 1075 79.50 7.34 11.36
CA ALA A 1075 80.63 7.54 12.26
C ALA A 1075 81.92 6.86 11.76
N GLY A 1076 81.82 5.65 11.21
CA GLY A 1076 82.97 4.91 10.69
C GLY A 1076 83.50 5.43 9.33
N LEU A 1077 82.61 5.81 8.41
CA LEU A 1077 82.98 6.23 7.04
C LEU A 1077 83.14 7.75 6.87
N GLY A 1078 82.69 8.55 7.82
CA GLY A 1078 82.77 10.01 7.76
C GLY A 1078 82.06 10.62 6.54
N GLN A 1079 82.66 11.67 5.95
CA GLN A 1079 82.08 12.36 4.78
C GLN A 1079 82.09 11.55 3.49
N ALA A 1080 82.72 10.36 3.46
CA ALA A 1080 82.71 9.49 2.29
C ALA A 1080 81.30 8.97 2.01
N CYS A 1081 80.51 8.67 3.04
CA CYS A 1081 79.14 8.19 2.91
C CYS A 1081 78.13 9.34 2.94
N GLN A 1082 77.29 9.44 1.91
CA GLN A 1082 76.26 10.47 1.80
C GLN A 1082 74.89 9.97 2.26
N ARG A 1083 74.60 8.67 2.11
CA ARG A 1083 73.33 8.06 2.50
C ARG A 1083 73.45 6.59 2.93
N VAL A 1084 72.55 6.19 3.82
CA VAL A 1084 72.31 4.80 4.22
C VAL A 1084 70.82 4.50 4.04
N THR A 1085 70.48 3.51 3.23
CA THR A 1085 69.09 3.09 2.98
C THR A 1085 68.88 1.69 3.54
N PHE A 1086 67.95 1.53 4.48
CA PHE A 1086 67.52 0.22 4.96
C PHE A 1086 66.35 -0.29 4.13
N VAL A 1087 66.39 -1.58 3.78
CA VAL A 1087 65.37 -2.26 2.99
C VAL A 1087 64.99 -3.58 3.68
N TRP A 1088 63.70 -3.76 3.98
CA TRP A 1088 63.18 -4.99 4.60
C TRP A 1088 61.80 -5.33 4.06
N CYS A 1089 61.35 -6.56 4.32
CA CYS A 1089 60.02 -7.00 3.92
C CYS A 1089 58.98 -6.73 5.01
N GLU A 1090 57.80 -6.25 4.61
CA GLU A 1090 56.61 -6.14 5.45
C GLU A 1090 55.39 -6.72 4.71
N GLY A 1091 54.68 -7.66 5.34
CA GLY A 1091 53.60 -8.40 4.69
C GLY A 1091 54.09 -9.33 3.57
N VAL A 1092 53.22 -9.65 2.61
CA VAL A 1092 53.47 -10.65 1.54
C VAL A 1092 54.25 -10.07 0.35
N ASP A 1093 54.09 -8.78 0.04
CA ASP A 1093 54.70 -8.15 -1.14
C ASP A 1093 55.35 -6.79 -0.86
N GLY A 1094 55.22 -6.28 0.36
CA GLY A 1094 55.67 -4.94 0.72
C GLY A 1094 57.17 -4.92 0.96
N LEU A 1095 57.86 -3.99 0.28
CA LEU A 1095 59.20 -3.58 0.65
C LEU A 1095 59.10 -2.27 1.43
N ARG A 1096 59.64 -2.26 2.64
CA ARG A 1096 59.77 -1.06 3.45
C ARG A 1096 61.17 -0.52 3.31
N GLN A 1097 61.24 0.80 3.17
CA GLN A 1097 62.47 1.48 2.81
C GLN A 1097 62.58 2.77 3.62
N GLN A 1098 63.70 2.93 4.31
CA GLN A 1098 63.99 4.16 5.06
C GLN A 1098 65.41 4.62 4.76
N THR A 1099 65.51 5.86 4.26
CA THR A 1099 66.78 6.46 3.87
C THR A 1099 67.20 7.50 4.87
N TYR A 1100 68.43 7.40 5.35
CA TYR A 1100 69.07 8.34 6.26
C TYR A 1100 70.21 9.05 5.55
N VAL A 1101 70.36 10.34 5.84
CA VAL A 1101 71.41 11.20 5.27
C VAL A 1101 72.18 11.91 6.39
N SER A 1102 73.44 12.23 6.11
CA SER A 1102 74.26 13.04 7.03
C SER A 1102 73.76 14.49 7.06
N ALA A 1103 73.55 15.05 8.25
CA ALA A 1103 73.10 16.42 8.48
C ALA A 1103 74.00 17.14 9.50
N LYS A 1104 73.87 18.48 9.59
CA LYS A 1104 74.71 19.32 10.49
C LYS A 1104 74.56 18.96 11.98
N GLU A 1105 73.43 18.38 12.39
CA GLU A 1105 73.12 18.03 13.78
C GLU A 1105 73.17 16.51 14.04
N GLY A 1106 73.71 15.71 13.12
CA GLY A 1106 73.79 14.25 13.23
C GLY A 1106 73.18 13.55 12.02
N VAL A 1107 72.54 12.41 12.24
CA VAL A 1107 71.83 11.65 11.20
C VAL A 1107 70.37 12.08 11.20
N ARG A 1108 69.75 12.16 10.02
CA ARG A 1108 68.31 12.36 9.89
C ARG A 1108 67.72 11.48 8.81
N GLU A 1109 66.47 11.07 8.97
CA GLU A 1109 65.71 10.46 7.90
C GLU A 1109 65.42 11.49 6.79
N ASP A 1110 65.45 11.04 5.54
CA ASP A 1110 64.84 11.74 4.41
C ASP A 1110 63.39 11.27 4.23
N ALA A 1111 62.46 11.95 4.91
CA ALA A 1111 61.04 11.61 4.91
C ALA A 1111 60.38 11.67 3.50
N LEU A 1112 61.00 12.36 2.52
CA LEU A 1112 60.51 12.34 1.13
C LEU A 1112 60.71 11.00 0.45
N LEU A 1113 61.73 10.25 0.90
CA LEU A 1113 62.11 8.93 0.41
C LEU A 1113 61.58 7.80 1.29
N ARG A 1114 60.67 8.09 2.23
CA ARG A 1114 60.02 7.06 3.03
C ARG A 1114 59.22 6.13 2.13
N ASP A 1115 59.49 4.83 2.27
CA ASP A 1115 58.93 3.72 1.49
C ASP A 1115 59.31 3.73 -0.01
N ILE A 1116 60.30 4.54 -0.40
CA ILE A 1116 60.81 4.58 -1.78
C ILE A 1116 62.34 4.66 -1.84
N HIS A 1117 62.96 3.74 -2.58
CA HIS A 1117 64.40 3.65 -2.70
C HIS A 1117 64.91 4.84 -3.50
N PRO A 1118 66.05 5.47 -3.15
CA PRO A 1118 66.60 6.61 -3.89
C PRO A 1118 66.77 6.36 -5.40
N ALA A 1119 67.16 5.13 -5.79
CA ALA A 1119 67.25 4.73 -7.19
C ALA A 1119 65.88 4.72 -7.91
N PHE A 1120 64.81 4.33 -7.22
CA PHE A 1120 63.44 4.35 -7.74
C PHE A 1120 62.85 5.77 -7.72
N ALA A 1121 63.15 6.57 -6.70
CA ALA A 1121 62.77 7.99 -6.64
C ALA A 1121 63.30 8.79 -7.83
N HIS A 1122 64.54 8.52 -8.26
CA HIS A 1122 65.09 9.10 -9.48
C HIS A 1122 64.31 8.67 -10.73
N ARG A 1123 63.88 7.39 -10.79
CA ARG A 1123 63.10 6.81 -11.90
C ARG A 1123 61.69 7.39 -12.00
N PHE A 1124 61.04 7.74 -10.88
CA PHE A 1124 59.80 8.52 -10.88
C PHE A 1124 60.00 10.00 -11.21
N GLU A 1125 61.22 10.38 -11.58
CA GLU A 1125 61.57 11.75 -11.95
C GLU A 1125 61.24 12.76 -10.83
N LEU A 1126 61.29 12.37 -9.55
CA LEU A 1126 60.99 13.28 -8.44
C LEU A 1126 61.86 14.53 -8.44
N HIS A 1127 63.06 14.45 -9.01
CA HIS A 1127 63.96 15.60 -9.23
C HIS A 1127 63.33 16.70 -10.11
N ARG A 1128 62.38 16.38 -11.00
CA ARG A 1128 61.64 17.38 -11.80
C ARG A 1128 60.76 18.28 -10.94
N LEU A 1129 60.47 17.89 -9.71
CA LEU A 1129 59.73 18.68 -8.74
C LEU A 1129 60.63 19.61 -7.91
N ALA A 1130 61.90 19.79 -8.27
CA ALA A 1130 62.86 20.63 -7.53
C ALA A 1130 62.40 22.10 -7.32
N GLY A 1131 61.47 22.61 -8.13
CA GLY A 1131 60.85 23.92 -7.94
C GLY A 1131 59.83 24.01 -6.80
N PHE A 1132 59.47 22.88 -6.16
CA PHE A 1132 58.51 22.81 -5.06
C PHE A 1132 59.20 22.41 -3.75
N ASN A 1133 58.68 22.91 -2.63
CA ASN A 1133 58.90 22.36 -1.30
C ASN A 1133 57.88 21.23 -1.10
N LEU A 1134 58.36 20.00 -1.02
CA LEU A 1134 57.51 18.82 -0.93
C LEU A 1134 57.32 18.38 0.52
N THR A 1135 56.11 17.94 0.84
CA THR A 1135 55.77 17.22 2.07
C THR A 1135 55.12 15.90 1.68
N ARG A 1136 55.59 14.79 2.25
CA ARG A 1136 55.01 13.45 2.00
C ARG A 1136 53.60 13.38 2.59
N ILE A 1137 52.62 12.99 1.79
CA ILE A 1137 51.26 12.64 2.26
C ILE A 1137 51.30 11.16 2.66
N PRO A 1138 50.81 10.75 3.84
CA PRO A 1138 50.79 9.33 4.22
C PRO A 1138 49.99 8.49 3.23
N THR A 1139 50.66 7.64 2.46
CA THR A 1139 50.07 6.66 1.53
C THR A 1139 50.94 5.40 1.55
N GLN A 1140 50.35 4.23 1.32
CA GLN A 1140 51.08 2.95 1.26
C GLN A 1140 51.43 2.59 -0.19
N GLU A 1141 52.44 1.71 -0.37
CA GLU A 1141 52.69 1.11 -1.69
C GLU A 1141 51.39 0.48 -2.22
N PRO A 1142 51.03 0.68 -3.50
CA PRO A 1142 51.85 1.19 -4.60
C PRO A 1142 51.79 2.71 -4.87
N VAL A 1143 51.16 3.52 -4.01
CA VAL A 1143 50.94 4.96 -4.25
C VAL A 1143 51.85 5.82 -3.38
N TYR A 1144 52.50 6.81 -3.99
CA TYR A 1144 53.34 7.82 -3.34
C TYR A 1144 52.81 9.22 -3.63
N ALA A 1145 52.18 9.85 -2.65
CA ALA A 1145 51.63 11.19 -2.77
C ALA A 1145 52.45 12.24 -2.00
N TYR A 1146 52.53 13.44 -2.58
CA TYR A 1146 53.26 14.59 -2.05
C TYR A 1146 52.41 15.86 -2.19
N LEU A 1147 52.38 16.68 -1.14
CA LEU A 1147 51.91 18.06 -1.22
C LEU A 1147 53.10 18.96 -1.55
N GLY A 1148 53.08 19.60 -2.71
CA GLY A 1148 54.11 20.54 -3.13
C GLY A 1148 53.64 21.98 -3.05
N VAL A 1149 54.47 22.85 -2.48
CA VAL A 1149 54.29 24.31 -2.48
C VAL A 1149 55.40 24.93 -3.32
N ALA A 1150 55.09 25.67 -4.37
CA ALA A 1150 56.12 26.24 -5.24
C ALA A 1150 57.03 27.21 -4.46
N LYS A 1151 58.34 27.12 -4.67
CA LYS A 1151 59.34 27.95 -3.97
C LYS A 1151 59.18 29.44 -4.31
N ASP A 1152 58.87 29.73 -5.57
CA ASP A 1152 58.73 31.11 -6.08
C ASP A 1152 57.31 31.67 -5.95
N ASN A 1153 56.32 30.82 -5.65
CA ASN A 1153 54.93 31.22 -5.48
C ASN A 1153 54.22 30.36 -4.42
N PRO A 1154 54.14 30.82 -3.16
CA PRO A 1154 53.48 30.07 -2.09
C PRO A 1154 51.98 29.83 -2.28
N ARG A 1155 51.33 30.49 -3.26
CA ARG A 1155 49.92 30.22 -3.62
C ARG A 1155 49.78 29.06 -4.62
N ASP A 1156 50.86 28.64 -5.26
CA ASP A 1156 50.86 27.48 -6.15
C ASP A 1156 51.14 26.21 -5.35
N GLU A 1157 50.06 25.66 -4.79
CA GLU A 1157 50.04 24.41 -4.06
C GLU A 1157 49.44 23.30 -4.95
N ARG A 1158 50.06 22.12 -4.97
CA ARG A 1158 49.63 20.99 -5.81
C ARG A 1158 49.83 19.67 -5.09
N ILE A 1159 48.95 18.71 -5.35
CA ILE A 1159 49.17 17.31 -4.96
C ILE A 1159 49.79 16.57 -6.15
N PHE A 1160 50.92 15.91 -5.91
CA PHE A 1160 51.59 15.02 -6.85
C PHE A 1160 51.43 13.58 -6.35
N ALA A 1161 50.66 12.76 -7.05
CA ALA A 1161 50.48 11.34 -6.75
C ALA A 1161 51.18 10.50 -7.82
N TYR A 1162 52.05 9.59 -7.38
CA TYR A 1162 52.77 8.64 -8.23
C TYR A 1162 52.29 7.24 -7.90
N GLY A 1163 51.65 6.57 -8.85
CA GLY A 1163 51.22 5.17 -8.70
C GLY A 1163 52.20 4.24 -9.39
N CYS A 1164 52.72 3.24 -8.68
CA CYS A 1164 53.63 2.23 -9.22
C CYS A 1164 52.87 0.94 -9.54
N VAL A 1165 52.62 0.66 -10.81
CA VAL A 1165 51.96 -0.58 -11.23
C VAL A 1165 53.03 -1.66 -11.39
N ARG A 1166 53.07 -2.59 -10.42
CA ARG A 1166 53.90 -3.81 -10.43
C ARG A 1166 53.02 -5.00 -10.84
N ALA A 1167 53.32 -5.66 -11.94
CA ALA A 1167 52.60 -6.86 -12.39
C ALA A 1167 53.29 -8.15 -11.87
N VAL A 1168 52.49 -9.13 -11.42
CA VAL A 1168 52.96 -10.52 -11.22
C VAL A 1168 52.69 -11.28 -12.51
N PRO A 1169 53.71 -11.86 -13.16
CA PRO A 1169 53.61 -12.44 -14.49
C PRO A 1169 52.75 -13.70 -14.47
N ASN A 1170 52.00 -13.93 -15.53
CA ASN A 1170 51.39 -15.23 -15.79
C ASN A 1170 52.46 -16.19 -16.35
N ALA A 1171 52.60 -17.38 -15.75
CA ALA A 1171 53.64 -18.33 -16.13
C ALA A 1171 53.46 -18.93 -17.54
N GLU A 1172 52.27 -18.83 -18.15
CA GLU A 1172 51.91 -19.65 -19.32
C GLU A 1172 51.53 -18.88 -20.61
N THR A 1173 51.47 -17.55 -20.64
CA THR A 1173 50.98 -16.83 -21.84
C THR A 1173 51.77 -15.58 -22.22
N SER A 1174 52.05 -15.43 -23.53
CA SER A 1174 52.67 -14.25 -24.16
C SER A 1174 51.66 -13.14 -24.55
N ARG A 1175 50.40 -13.24 -24.12
CA ARG A 1175 49.37 -12.22 -24.31
C ARG A 1175 49.21 -11.39 -23.04
N ALA A 1176 48.89 -10.09 -23.21
CA ALA A 1176 48.56 -9.24 -22.07
C ALA A 1176 47.42 -9.85 -21.26
N ASP A 1177 47.68 -10.04 -19.98
CA ASP A 1177 46.72 -10.54 -19.03
C ASP A 1177 45.73 -9.42 -18.66
N PRO A 1178 44.41 -9.60 -18.85
CA PRO A 1178 43.40 -8.61 -18.48
C PRO A 1178 43.55 -8.10 -17.03
N SER A 1179 44.08 -8.93 -16.13
CA SER A 1179 44.32 -8.54 -14.72
C SER A 1179 45.37 -7.46 -14.51
N SER A 1180 46.28 -7.22 -15.49
CA SER A 1180 47.24 -6.12 -15.42
C SER A 1180 46.56 -4.75 -15.63
N LEU A 1181 45.48 -4.72 -16.41
CA LEU A 1181 44.65 -3.52 -16.60
C LEU A 1181 43.86 -3.20 -15.33
N SER A 1182 43.22 -4.21 -14.72
CA SER A 1182 42.49 -4.03 -13.46
C SER A 1182 43.41 -3.57 -12.30
N LYS A 1183 44.67 -4.02 -12.29
CA LYS A 1183 45.65 -3.52 -11.31
C LYS A 1183 46.01 -2.06 -11.58
N LEU A 1184 46.18 -1.66 -12.84
CA LEU A 1184 46.42 -0.27 -13.22
C LEU A 1184 45.25 0.63 -12.80
N GLU A 1185 44.02 0.22 -13.08
CA GLU A 1185 42.78 0.91 -12.67
C GLU A 1185 42.71 1.02 -11.13
N HIS A 1186 42.98 -0.06 -10.40
CA HIS A 1186 43.03 -0.01 -8.94
C HIS A 1186 44.08 0.98 -8.42
N VAL A 1187 45.31 0.98 -8.97
CA VAL A 1187 46.35 1.94 -8.57
C VAL A 1187 45.94 3.37 -8.91
N TYR A 1188 45.26 3.58 -10.03
CA TYR A 1188 44.67 4.86 -10.40
C TYR A 1188 43.65 5.34 -9.36
N TYR A 1189 42.66 4.51 -9.01
CA TYR A 1189 41.64 4.85 -8.03
C TYR A 1189 42.23 5.07 -6.62
N GLU A 1190 43.21 4.27 -6.20
CA GLU A 1190 43.93 4.50 -4.92
C GLU A 1190 44.69 5.84 -4.92
N ALA A 1191 45.36 6.18 -6.02
CA ALA A 1191 46.03 7.47 -6.17
C ALA A 1191 45.03 8.64 -6.17
N LEU A 1192 43.88 8.46 -6.82
CA LEU A 1192 42.81 9.44 -6.87
C LEU A 1192 42.15 9.62 -5.51
N ARG A 1193 41.93 8.52 -4.78
CA ARG A 1193 41.45 8.51 -3.40
C ARG A 1193 42.38 9.31 -2.50
N ALA A 1194 43.69 9.08 -2.56
CA ALA A 1194 44.67 9.86 -1.78
C ALA A 1194 44.58 11.37 -2.07
N ILE A 1195 44.39 11.76 -3.34
CA ILE A 1195 44.16 13.16 -3.72
C ILE A 1195 42.85 13.69 -3.12
N ARG A 1196 41.75 12.94 -3.26
CA ARG A 1196 40.41 13.33 -2.79
C ARG A 1196 40.34 13.44 -1.27
N GLU A 1197 40.89 12.48 -0.53
CA GLU A 1197 40.99 12.51 0.93
C GLU A 1197 41.82 13.72 1.40
N THR A 1198 42.97 13.97 0.77
CA THR A 1198 43.79 15.14 1.09
C THR A 1198 43.03 16.45 0.84
N GLN A 1199 42.25 16.54 -0.24
CA GLN A 1199 41.41 17.70 -0.52
C GLN A 1199 40.20 17.83 0.41
N ALA A 1200 39.65 16.73 0.91
CA ALA A 1200 38.49 16.73 1.82
C ALA A 1200 38.84 17.38 3.17
N HIS A 1201 40.08 17.26 3.62
CA HIS A 1201 40.59 17.90 4.84
C HIS A 1201 40.95 19.38 4.65
N ARG A 1202 40.74 19.95 3.46
CA ARG A 1202 41.00 21.37 3.16
C ARG A 1202 39.70 22.15 3.05
N ASP A 1203 39.76 23.45 3.36
CA ASP A 1203 38.64 24.37 3.12
C ASP A 1203 38.22 24.34 1.65
N ARG A 1204 36.91 24.24 1.39
CA ARG A 1204 36.31 24.28 0.04
C ARG A 1204 36.76 25.50 -0.77
N ARG A 1205 37.06 26.63 -0.12
CA ARG A 1205 37.57 27.85 -0.77
C ARG A 1205 39.06 27.79 -1.15
N ARG A 1206 39.78 26.76 -0.71
CA ARG A 1206 41.23 26.55 -0.92
C ARG A 1206 41.53 25.19 -1.58
N ARG A 1207 40.64 24.74 -2.47
CA ARG A 1207 40.87 23.53 -3.27
C ARG A 1207 42.07 23.68 -4.20
N LEU A 1208 42.77 22.58 -4.39
CA LEU A 1208 43.95 22.51 -5.26
C LEU A 1208 43.49 22.02 -6.63
N TYR A 1209 43.57 22.88 -7.64
CA TYR A 1209 43.04 22.59 -8.98
C TYR A 1209 44.09 22.00 -9.93
N TRP A 1210 45.38 22.19 -9.65
CA TRP A 1210 46.49 21.78 -10.53
C TRP A 1210 47.24 20.55 -10.00
N ASN A 1211 46.50 19.54 -9.55
CA ASN A 1211 47.11 18.28 -9.09
C ASN A 1211 47.62 17.46 -10.27
N ARG A 1212 48.57 16.57 -10.01
CA ARG A 1212 49.16 15.69 -11.01
C ARG A 1212 49.17 14.26 -10.50
N LEU A 1213 48.59 13.36 -11.28
CA LEU A 1213 48.68 11.92 -11.08
C LEU A 1213 49.59 11.36 -12.18
N THR A 1214 50.58 10.56 -11.81
CA THR A 1214 51.48 9.88 -12.75
C THR A 1214 51.46 8.39 -12.44
N LEU A 1215 51.03 7.57 -13.40
CA LEU A 1215 51.11 6.11 -13.29
C LEU A 1215 52.38 5.63 -13.98
N TYR A 1216 53.20 4.91 -13.23
CA TYR A 1216 54.40 4.26 -13.72
C TYR A 1216 54.13 2.77 -13.88
N VAL A 1217 54.01 2.31 -15.13
CA VAL A 1217 53.87 0.89 -15.46
C VAL A 1217 55.25 0.34 -15.77
N ARG A 1218 55.75 -0.57 -14.92
CA ARG A 1218 57.15 -1.00 -14.99
C ARG A 1218 57.37 -2.14 -15.97
N GLU A 1219 56.48 -3.13 -15.97
CA GLU A 1219 56.56 -4.25 -16.90
C GLU A 1219 56.04 -3.85 -18.30
N PRO A 1220 56.64 -4.35 -19.39
CA PRO A 1220 56.11 -4.13 -20.73
C PRO A 1220 54.72 -4.79 -20.86
N VAL A 1221 53.70 -3.98 -21.13
CA VAL A 1221 52.33 -4.45 -21.41
C VAL A 1221 52.09 -4.43 -22.91
N HIS A 1222 51.70 -5.56 -23.49
CA HIS A 1222 51.41 -5.68 -24.91
C HIS A 1222 49.92 -5.35 -25.19
N MET A 1223 49.63 -4.10 -25.60
CA MET A 1223 48.27 -3.61 -25.83
C MET A 1223 48.12 -2.90 -27.18
N GLY A 1224 46.94 -3.00 -27.80
CA GLY A 1224 46.62 -2.30 -29.05
C GLY A 1224 46.32 -0.82 -28.82
N TYR A 1225 46.50 0.04 -29.84
CA TYR A 1225 46.29 1.48 -29.74
C TYR A 1225 44.86 1.86 -29.29
N GLU A 1226 43.86 1.13 -29.79
CA GLU A 1226 42.45 1.30 -29.41
C GLU A 1226 42.21 0.96 -27.94
N ASP A 1227 42.84 -0.09 -27.42
CA ASP A 1227 42.77 -0.47 -26.00
C ASP A 1227 43.38 0.62 -25.10
N ILE A 1228 44.49 1.25 -25.54
CA ILE A 1228 45.10 2.38 -24.82
C ILE A 1228 44.14 3.58 -24.79
N CYS A 1229 43.51 3.90 -25.92
CA CYS A 1229 42.58 5.02 -26.00
C CYS A 1229 41.32 4.77 -25.17
N ALA A 1230 40.76 3.55 -25.21
CA ALA A 1230 39.61 3.15 -24.41
C ALA A 1230 39.92 3.21 -22.91
N LEU A 1231 41.10 2.73 -22.49
CA LEU A 1231 41.57 2.83 -21.11
C LEU A 1231 41.75 4.29 -20.69
N SER A 1232 42.39 5.11 -21.53
CA SER A 1232 42.61 6.53 -21.24
C SER A 1232 41.33 7.37 -21.21
N HIS A 1233 40.27 6.97 -21.90
CA HIS A 1233 38.97 7.62 -21.82
C HIS A 1233 38.16 7.19 -20.59
N ARG A 1234 38.41 5.98 -20.10
CA ARG A 1234 37.76 5.40 -18.93
C ARG A 1234 38.35 5.94 -17.62
N LEU A 1235 39.67 6.06 -17.54
CA LEU A 1235 40.42 6.68 -16.42
C LEU A 1235 40.25 8.20 -16.45
#